data_AF-A0A310SRA4-F1
#
_entry.id   AF-A0A310SRA4-F1
#
_cell.length_a   1.000
_cell.length_b   1.000
_cell.length_c   1.000
_cell.angle_alpha   90.00
_cell.angle_beta   90.00
_cell.angle_gamma   90.00
#
_symmetry.space_group_name_H-M   'P 1'
#
loop_
_entity.id
_entity.type
_entity.pdbx_description
1 polymer ?
#
loop_
_entity_poly.entity_id
_entity_poly.type
_entity_poly.pdbx_seq_one_letter_code
_entity_poly.pdbx_strand_id
1 'polypeptide(L)'
;MKSLVNSINDAVTETLFGLSFAFPQLEYQATHRVILMPKLEDRKHKVSLICGGGSGHEPFAAGYVGNGMLAASVAGSIYAAPPSEHITYAIDRVSQHDKTGILMVVPNYTGDCLNFGIAIEKARQRGLKITEVIVNEDCSIPNEELGVTGKRGLTGMLFVIKIAGALAEQGLPLEEISKAAQDVLQNVATYAVGLTACTIPGQPPMFELAEDEIEVGMGIHGEAGYGKMKLKSSSETISFMLEHICKALSLKSGDSVAVIVNNFGALSQLEQGIAVHDVVKQLLDYKLFSEFQVTYSSFLALCLPYFRGFNGSEIAVASSDCGFDQVPIQFFAYAATKFSPSSIDAFPLEGGSRTFSEVLSESSTSNSEVPLLPKYPSNMNIQPLRVYSGPLMTSLNSAGVHITLLKLPEEHKDVFLSCLDAPTDAPKWPGCSFSVPTEGAKAIVQNTVIRTVEKAGIEIAKELQNLLKQCLTSASENLIEKEMHLNELDRGCGDEVLLNLDKFHFSHPSSVFSELAHIAEEEMGGSSGALLCLFFTSITTELVSPHEKDGWLHIWVRAFRSGLNCLIKYGKAKPGDRSMIDALHALCETFESVLHKPLSEICDVLKKATWQACESTKNMKPKVGRASYVKQAQYLQNADAGAYAVATCVDAVTDNDGVEAYKEKREARMKEVRRGNAYYAESRKRKEAAYVSTEKNVWHRHGNMGFIEEMENEQVVTMKTTVGDIELELRAKETPKTCRNFIQLCVEGYYHDLIFHTQGGDLTGTGEGVLIAMAYAGKDDNSSQFFFIFSSTPELQNKHTIFGKVTGESIYNMFKREEALVDENDGLLYPPRLIKTKILNNPFSVIISRIIVQKSAEVKDSSKTKTAVVKDFNLLSFGKEAEEDDEESVILNKKFSGKGKSDHDHLTDPK
;
A
#
# COMPACT_ATOMS: atom_id res chain seq x y z
N MET A 1 -4.09 -22.70 -5.36
CA MET A 1 -3.48 -22.57 -4.02
C MET A 1 -2.92 -23.91 -3.55
N LYS A 2 -2.06 -23.91 -2.52
CA LYS A 2 -1.41 -25.13 -1.98
C LYS A 2 -1.99 -25.43 -0.59
N SER A 3 -2.20 -26.70 -0.28
CA SER A 3 -2.69 -27.16 1.04
C SER A 3 -1.74 -28.20 1.61
N LEU A 4 -1.55 -28.20 2.93
CA LEU A 4 -0.76 -29.21 3.63
C LEU A 4 -1.70 -30.27 4.20
N VAL A 5 -2.02 -31.27 3.38
CA VAL A 5 -2.88 -32.41 3.76
C VAL A 5 -2.29 -33.70 3.20
N ASN A 6 -2.43 -34.82 3.91
CA ASN A 6 -2.04 -36.13 3.38
C ASN A 6 -3.08 -36.62 2.35
N SER A 7 -4.35 -36.57 2.74
CA SER A 7 -5.51 -37.02 1.98
C SER A 7 -6.73 -36.20 2.39
N ILE A 8 -7.58 -35.83 1.42
CA ILE A 8 -8.81 -35.05 1.69
C ILE A 8 -9.77 -35.84 2.59
N ASN A 9 -9.85 -37.15 2.40
CA ASN A 9 -10.76 -38.02 3.15
C ASN A 9 -10.36 -38.14 4.63
N ASP A 10 -9.07 -38.03 4.92
CA ASP A 10 -8.51 -38.19 6.26
C ASP A 10 -8.28 -36.85 6.97
N ALA A 11 -8.31 -35.73 6.24
CA ALA A 11 -7.98 -34.40 6.74
C ALA A 11 -8.72 -34.02 8.04
N VAL A 12 -10.01 -34.32 8.13
CA VAL A 12 -10.81 -34.04 9.34
C VAL A 12 -10.34 -34.90 10.51
N THR A 13 -10.17 -36.20 10.29
CA THR A 13 -9.72 -37.16 11.31
C THR A 13 -8.32 -36.79 11.81
N GLU A 14 -7.39 -36.48 10.90
CA GLU A 14 -6.02 -36.06 11.22
C GLU A 14 -5.99 -34.75 12.02
N THR A 15 -6.84 -33.79 11.66
CA THR A 15 -6.96 -32.50 12.38
C THR A 15 -7.44 -32.70 13.81
N LEU A 16 -8.45 -33.56 14.02
CA LEU A 16 -8.98 -33.87 15.36
C LEU A 16 -8.00 -34.68 16.20
N PHE A 17 -7.26 -35.62 15.59
CA PHE A 17 -6.13 -36.28 16.27
C PHE A 17 -5.07 -35.26 16.66
N GLY A 18 -4.68 -34.36 15.75
CA GLY A 18 -3.74 -33.28 16.03
C GLY A 18 -4.17 -32.40 17.20
N LEU A 19 -5.46 -32.07 17.29
CA LEU A 19 -6.02 -31.35 18.43
C LEU A 19 -5.88 -32.16 19.73
N SER A 20 -6.23 -33.45 19.71
CA SER A 20 -6.11 -34.32 20.90
C SER A 20 -4.66 -34.53 21.35
N PHE A 21 -3.70 -34.53 20.42
CA PHE A 21 -2.28 -34.60 20.75
C PHE A 21 -1.76 -33.27 21.32
N ALA A 22 -2.23 -32.14 20.80
CA ALA A 22 -1.88 -30.82 21.31
C ALA A 22 -2.53 -30.53 22.68
N PHE A 23 -3.71 -31.09 22.94
CA PHE A 23 -4.48 -30.93 24.18
C PHE A 23 -4.92 -32.30 24.72
N PRO A 24 -4.01 -33.06 25.39
CA PRO A 24 -4.26 -34.43 25.82
C PRO A 24 -5.39 -34.62 26.83
N GLN A 25 -5.90 -33.52 27.41
CA GLN A 25 -7.09 -33.55 28.26
C GLN A 25 -8.38 -33.80 27.49
N LEU A 26 -8.41 -33.55 26.17
CA LEU A 26 -9.58 -33.78 25.34
C LEU A 26 -9.68 -35.25 24.93
N GLU A 27 -10.86 -35.85 25.05
CA GLU A 27 -11.12 -37.21 24.55
C GLU A 27 -11.61 -37.12 23.09
N TYR A 28 -10.88 -37.74 22.17
CA TYR A 28 -11.28 -37.85 20.77
C TYR A 28 -11.86 -39.24 20.46
N GLN A 29 -13.10 -39.26 19.99
CA GLN A 29 -13.74 -40.46 19.46
C GLN A 29 -13.73 -40.43 17.94
N ALA A 30 -12.85 -41.25 17.34
CA ALA A 30 -12.56 -41.22 15.92
C ALA A 30 -13.73 -41.65 15.02
N THR A 31 -14.49 -42.68 15.41
CA THR A 31 -15.58 -43.23 14.59
C THR A 31 -16.69 -42.22 14.30
N HIS A 32 -17.07 -41.43 15.30
CA HIS A 32 -18.15 -40.44 15.24
C HIS A 32 -17.62 -39.02 15.11
N ARG A 33 -16.29 -38.83 15.07
CA ARG A 33 -15.63 -37.51 15.01
C ARG A 33 -16.10 -36.56 16.12
N VAL A 34 -16.13 -37.07 17.35
CA VAL A 34 -16.58 -36.32 18.53
C VAL A 34 -15.39 -36.01 19.42
N ILE A 35 -15.29 -34.75 19.87
CA ILE A 35 -14.37 -34.33 20.93
C ILE A 35 -15.19 -34.12 22.19
N LEU A 36 -14.78 -34.73 23.29
CA LEU A 36 -15.41 -34.64 24.61
C LEU A 36 -14.46 -33.93 25.57
N MET A 37 -15.05 -33.19 26.52
CA MET A 37 -14.31 -32.54 27.59
C MET A 37 -13.67 -33.56 28.55
N PRO A 38 -12.59 -33.20 29.25
CA PRO A 38 -11.99 -34.06 30.27
C PRO A 38 -12.98 -34.40 31.39
N LYS A 39 -12.89 -35.64 31.90
CA LYS A 39 -13.60 -36.10 33.10
C LYS A 39 -15.10 -35.80 33.08
N LEU A 40 -15.74 -36.12 31.97
CA LEU A 40 -17.18 -35.89 31.77
C LEU A 40 -18.03 -36.50 32.91
N GLU A 41 -17.59 -37.60 33.50
CA GLU A 41 -18.19 -38.27 34.65
C GLU A 41 -18.23 -37.44 35.95
N ASP A 42 -17.36 -36.44 36.09
CA ASP A 42 -17.31 -35.53 37.24
C ASP A 42 -18.35 -34.40 37.11
N ARG A 43 -18.89 -34.17 35.91
CA ARG A 43 -19.86 -33.10 35.63
C ARG A 43 -21.27 -33.51 36.05
N LYS A 44 -21.54 -33.47 37.35
CA LYS A 44 -22.85 -33.78 37.95
C LYS A 44 -23.66 -32.54 38.25
N HIS A 45 -24.98 -32.63 38.06
CA HIS A 45 -25.95 -31.58 38.37
C HIS A 45 -25.73 -30.28 37.58
N LYS A 46 -25.18 -30.39 36.36
CA LYS A 46 -24.86 -29.25 35.50
C LYS A 46 -25.39 -29.49 34.09
N VAL A 47 -25.94 -28.44 33.48
CA VAL A 47 -26.31 -28.51 32.07
C VAL A 47 -25.06 -28.71 31.22
N SER A 48 -25.18 -29.53 30.19
CA SER A 48 -24.12 -29.75 29.22
C SER A 48 -24.43 -29.07 27.90
N LEU A 49 -23.42 -28.46 27.30
CA LEU A 49 -23.55 -27.79 26.01
C LEU A 49 -22.91 -28.65 24.92
N ILE A 50 -23.62 -28.81 23.80
CA ILE A 50 -23.11 -29.51 22.62
C ILE A 50 -23.27 -28.58 21.42
N CYS A 51 -22.22 -28.49 20.61
CA CYS A 51 -22.21 -27.76 19.34
C CYS A 51 -21.44 -28.57 18.29
N GLY A 52 -21.47 -28.15 17.04
CA GLY A 52 -20.79 -28.82 15.96
C GLY A 52 -21.13 -28.22 14.61
N GLY A 53 -20.63 -28.85 13.56
CA GLY A 53 -20.87 -28.41 12.18
C GLY A 53 -19.89 -29.04 11.21
N GLY A 54 -19.84 -28.49 9.99
CA GLY A 54 -18.79 -28.82 9.03
C GLY A 54 -17.40 -28.52 9.56
N SER A 55 -16.41 -29.28 9.13
CA SER A 55 -15.00 -28.98 9.36
C SER A 55 -14.49 -27.91 8.41
N GLY A 56 -13.33 -27.31 8.72
CA GLY A 56 -12.76 -26.19 7.95
C GLY A 56 -12.97 -24.82 8.61
N HIS A 57 -13.50 -24.81 9.84
CA HIS A 57 -13.69 -23.61 10.67
C HIS A 57 -12.82 -23.59 11.93
N GLU A 58 -11.84 -24.48 12.00
CA GLU A 58 -10.99 -24.65 13.17
C GLU A 58 -10.37 -23.30 13.60
N PRO A 59 -10.40 -22.96 14.91
CA PRO A 59 -10.64 -23.85 16.04
C PRO A 59 -12.11 -24.17 16.34
N PHE A 60 -13.08 -23.54 15.68
CA PHE A 60 -14.48 -23.88 15.87
C PHE A 60 -14.82 -25.27 15.32
N ALA A 61 -15.57 -26.13 16.02
CA ALA A 61 -16.06 -25.99 17.40
C ALA A 61 -15.14 -26.64 18.44
N ALA A 62 -14.27 -27.57 18.03
CA ALA A 62 -13.54 -28.47 18.93
C ALA A 62 -12.57 -27.77 19.88
N GLY A 63 -12.00 -26.64 19.49
CA GLY A 63 -11.15 -25.82 20.35
C GLY A 63 -11.88 -25.14 21.51
N TYR A 64 -13.21 -25.19 21.52
CA TYR A 64 -14.07 -24.62 22.56
C TYR A 64 -14.67 -25.67 23.50
N VAL A 65 -14.17 -26.90 23.45
CA VAL A 65 -14.53 -27.98 24.38
C VAL A 65 -13.73 -27.84 25.67
N GLY A 66 -14.43 -27.75 26.79
CA GLY A 66 -13.86 -27.51 28.11
C GLY A 66 -14.89 -27.02 29.14
N ASN A 67 -14.51 -27.05 30.41
CA ASN A 67 -15.26 -26.46 31.52
C ASN A 67 -15.56 -24.98 31.23
N GLY A 68 -16.78 -24.53 31.53
CA GLY A 68 -17.24 -23.17 31.23
C GLY A 68 -17.57 -22.89 29.75
N MET A 69 -17.46 -23.88 28.84
CA MET A 69 -17.87 -23.77 27.43
C MET A 69 -18.61 -25.04 26.96
N LEU A 70 -18.10 -25.77 25.94
CA LEU A 70 -18.76 -26.98 25.41
C LEU A 70 -18.35 -28.23 26.18
N ALA A 71 -19.31 -29.11 26.46
CA ALA A 71 -19.04 -30.45 26.96
C ALA A 71 -18.63 -31.42 25.84
N ALA A 72 -19.16 -31.20 24.63
CA ALA A 72 -18.82 -31.97 23.45
C ALA A 72 -18.89 -31.11 22.19
N SER A 73 -18.05 -31.44 21.20
CA SER A 73 -18.20 -30.95 19.84
C SER A 73 -18.30 -32.10 18.84
N VAL A 74 -19.11 -31.93 17.79
CA VAL A 74 -19.31 -32.94 16.74
C VAL A 74 -18.86 -32.38 15.40
N ALA A 75 -17.91 -33.05 14.74
CA ALA A 75 -17.38 -32.62 13.46
C ALA A 75 -17.94 -33.43 12.29
N GLY A 76 -18.40 -32.73 11.26
CA GLY A 76 -18.82 -33.32 9.99
C GLY A 76 -17.66 -33.57 9.03
N SER A 77 -17.93 -33.51 7.73
CA SER A 77 -16.87 -33.40 6.72
C SER A 77 -16.58 -31.93 6.43
N ILE A 78 -15.58 -31.62 5.61
CA ILE A 78 -15.27 -30.23 5.24
C ILE A 78 -16.54 -29.58 4.66
N TYR A 79 -17.01 -28.51 5.32
CA TYR A 79 -18.21 -27.74 4.96
C TYR A 79 -19.53 -28.53 4.84
N ALA A 80 -19.61 -29.69 5.50
CA ALA A 80 -20.81 -30.51 5.53
C ALA A 80 -21.17 -30.89 6.97
N ALA A 81 -22.41 -30.64 7.36
CA ALA A 81 -22.94 -30.93 8.68
C ALA A 81 -22.69 -32.39 9.13
N PRO A 82 -22.47 -32.65 10.43
CA PRO A 82 -22.25 -33.99 10.93
C PRO A 82 -23.49 -34.87 10.77
N PRO A 83 -23.33 -36.17 10.48
CA PRO A 83 -24.45 -37.11 10.48
C PRO A 83 -25.19 -37.14 11.82
N SER A 84 -26.52 -37.22 11.80
CA SER A 84 -27.33 -37.28 13.03
C SER A 84 -26.94 -38.39 14.01
N GLU A 85 -26.35 -39.50 13.53
CA GLU A 85 -25.84 -40.58 14.39
C GLU A 85 -24.62 -40.15 15.21
N HIS A 86 -23.73 -39.34 14.65
CA HIS A 86 -22.57 -38.81 15.36
C HIS A 86 -23.01 -37.83 16.46
N ILE A 87 -24.03 -37.02 16.17
CA ILE A 87 -24.64 -36.11 17.14
C ILE A 87 -25.34 -36.91 18.25
N THR A 88 -26.07 -37.97 17.88
CA THR A 88 -26.71 -38.88 18.84
C THR A 88 -25.67 -39.52 19.77
N TYR A 89 -24.50 -39.93 19.23
CA TYR A 89 -23.41 -40.46 20.04
C TYR A 89 -22.91 -39.44 21.09
N ALA A 90 -22.71 -38.18 20.71
CA ALA A 90 -22.30 -37.14 21.66
C ALA A 90 -23.35 -36.91 22.76
N ILE A 91 -24.64 -36.83 22.39
CA ILE A 91 -25.75 -36.72 23.34
C ILE A 91 -25.76 -37.90 24.32
N ASP A 92 -25.57 -39.11 23.82
CA ASP A 92 -25.58 -40.33 24.64
C ASP A 92 -24.40 -40.36 25.60
N ARG A 93 -23.19 -39.97 25.16
CA ARG A 93 -22.00 -39.89 26.02
C ARG A 93 -22.16 -38.85 27.13
N VAL A 94 -22.72 -37.68 26.81
CA VAL A 94 -22.97 -36.62 27.79
C VAL A 94 -24.08 -37.01 28.78
N SER A 95 -25.15 -37.64 28.32
CA SER A 95 -26.31 -38.00 29.16
C SER A 95 -26.12 -39.29 29.99
N GLN A 96 -25.04 -40.05 29.77
CA GLN A 96 -24.72 -41.26 30.54
C GLN A 96 -24.50 -40.97 32.02
N HIS A 97 -23.91 -39.81 32.35
CA HIS A 97 -23.48 -39.49 33.72
C HIS A 97 -24.33 -38.39 34.38
N ASP A 98 -25.03 -37.58 33.59
CA ASP A 98 -25.91 -36.52 34.09
C ASP A 98 -27.19 -36.39 33.25
N LYS A 99 -28.34 -36.24 33.93
CA LYS A 99 -29.66 -36.04 33.32
C LYS A 99 -30.22 -34.62 33.54
N THR A 100 -29.40 -33.70 34.05
CA THR A 100 -29.81 -32.31 34.37
C THR A 100 -30.33 -31.56 33.14
N GLY A 101 -29.77 -31.84 31.97
CA GLY A 101 -30.26 -31.36 30.69
C GLY A 101 -29.13 -31.01 29.72
N ILE A 102 -29.46 -30.90 28.44
CA ILE A 102 -28.51 -30.55 27.38
C ILE A 102 -29.03 -29.34 26.60
N LEU A 103 -28.16 -28.35 26.41
CA LEU A 103 -28.37 -27.25 25.47
C LEU A 103 -27.60 -27.54 24.18
N MET A 104 -28.32 -27.63 23.06
CA MET A 104 -27.74 -27.75 21.73
C MET A 104 -27.58 -26.36 21.13
N VAL A 105 -26.36 -25.96 20.80
CA VAL A 105 -26.09 -24.72 20.06
C VAL A 105 -25.91 -25.10 18.60
N VAL A 106 -26.82 -24.65 17.74
CA VAL A 106 -26.91 -25.12 16.34
C VAL A 106 -26.64 -23.95 15.39
N PRO A 107 -25.65 -24.04 14.49
CA PRO A 107 -25.46 -23.05 13.44
C PRO A 107 -26.67 -23.04 12.49
N ASN A 108 -27.18 -21.86 12.09
CA ASN A 108 -28.33 -21.80 11.18
C ASN A 108 -27.94 -22.06 9.71
N TYR A 109 -27.63 -23.32 9.41
CA TYR A 109 -27.50 -23.85 8.06
C TYR A 109 -28.44 -25.05 7.90
N THR A 110 -29.02 -25.23 6.72
CA THR A 110 -30.04 -26.27 6.50
C THR A 110 -29.55 -27.67 6.89
N GLY A 111 -28.31 -28.02 6.54
CA GLY A 111 -27.71 -29.31 6.89
C GLY A 111 -27.59 -29.52 8.40
N ASP A 112 -27.16 -28.49 9.13
CA ASP A 112 -27.01 -28.52 10.58
C ASP A 112 -28.37 -28.60 11.27
N CYS A 113 -29.30 -27.70 10.92
CA CYS A 113 -30.66 -27.69 11.49
C CYS A 113 -31.37 -29.04 11.33
N LEU A 114 -31.26 -29.68 10.16
CA LEU A 114 -31.87 -30.99 9.92
C LEU A 114 -31.19 -32.11 10.73
N ASN A 115 -29.86 -32.23 10.70
CA ASN A 115 -29.16 -33.32 11.37
C ASN A 115 -29.23 -33.20 12.90
N PHE A 116 -29.04 -32.00 13.44
CA PHE A 116 -29.22 -31.75 14.87
C PHE A 116 -30.69 -31.96 15.28
N GLY A 117 -31.65 -31.48 14.49
CA GLY A 117 -33.08 -31.69 14.75
C GLY A 117 -33.46 -33.17 14.87
N ILE A 118 -32.98 -34.01 13.95
CA ILE A 118 -33.20 -35.47 14.02
C ILE A 118 -32.62 -36.06 15.32
N ALA A 119 -31.40 -35.67 15.70
CA ALA A 119 -30.76 -36.17 16.91
C ALA A 119 -31.47 -35.70 18.20
N ILE A 120 -31.91 -34.44 18.22
CA ILE A 120 -32.68 -33.84 19.32
C ILE A 120 -34.00 -34.57 19.51
N GLU A 121 -34.77 -34.79 18.43
CA GLU A 121 -36.06 -35.48 18.51
C GLU A 121 -35.89 -36.95 18.95
N LYS A 122 -34.87 -37.66 18.45
CA LYS A 122 -34.52 -39.00 18.93
C LYS A 122 -34.16 -39.01 20.41
N ALA A 123 -33.49 -37.99 20.92
CA ALA A 123 -33.14 -37.87 22.33
C ALA A 123 -34.37 -37.57 23.21
N ARG A 124 -35.26 -36.68 22.76
CA ARG A 124 -36.55 -36.37 23.41
C ARG A 124 -37.45 -37.61 23.52
N GLN A 125 -37.52 -38.41 22.46
CA GLN A 125 -38.26 -39.69 22.46
C GLN A 125 -37.72 -40.68 23.50
N ARG A 126 -36.43 -40.60 23.84
CA ARG A 126 -35.78 -41.41 24.89
C ARG A 126 -35.91 -40.80 26.29
N GLY A 127 -36.65 -39.69 26.43
CA GLY A 127 -36.89 -39.02 27.70
C GLY A 127 -35.76 -38.12 28.19
N LEU A 128 -34.81 -37.74 27.32
CA LEU A 128 -33.76 -36.78 27.67
C LEU A 128 -34.30 -35.34 27.61
N LYS A 129 -33.92 -34.53 28.60
CA LYS A 129 -34.24 -33.10 28.66
C LYS A 129 -33.27 -32.32 27.78
N ILE A 130 -33.70 -31.94 26.57
CA ILE A 130 -32.88 -31.23 25.59
C ILE A 130 -33.62 -30.03 25.01
N THR A 131 -32.91 -28.89 24.95
CA THR A 131 -33.34 -27.65 24.30
C THR A 131 -32.25 -27.19 23.32
N GLU A 132 -32.66 -26.47 22.28
CA GLU A 132 -31.81 -25.97 21.22
C GLU A 132 -31.89 -24.45 21.08
N VAL A 133 -30.78 -23.85 20.66
CA VAL A 133 -30.71 -22.46 20.20
C VAL A 133 -30.08 -22.47 18.82
N ILE A 134 -30.86 -22.06 17.82
CA ILE A 134 -30.41 -21.91 16.45
C ILE A 134 -29.82 -20.51 16.29
N VAL A 135 -28.52 -20.43 16.03
CA VAL A 135 -27.76 -19.17 15.98
C VAL A 135 -27.76 -18.62 14.55
N ASN A 136 -28.30 -17.42 14.39
CA ASN A 136 -28.61 -16.79 13.11
C ASN A 136 -28.29 -15.28 13.12
N GLU A 137 -27.10 -14.90 13.59
CA GLU A 137 -26.73 -13.52 13.89
C GLU A 137 -26.06 -12.77 12.74
N ASP A 138 -25.84 -13.42 11.59
CA ASP A 138 -25.29 -12.76 10.40
C ASP A 138 -26.20 -11.63 9.91
N CYS A 139 -25.71 -10.40 9.98
CA CYS A 139 -26.39 -9.21 9.49
C CYS A 139 -25.86 -8.73 8.13
N SER A 140 -25.07 -9.56 7.44
CA SER A 140 -24.54 -9.22 6.12
C SER A 140 -25.62 -9.27 5.05
N ILE A 141 -26.51 -10.29 5.10
CA ILE A 141 -27.54 -10.48 4.08
C ILE A 141 -28.63 -9.39 4.21
N PRO A 142 -28.90 -8.59 3.16
CA PRO A 142 -30.00 -7.63 3.15
C PRO A 142 -31.35 -8.30 3.38
N ASN A 143 -32.30 -7.60 4.02
CA ASN A 143 -33.58 -8.19 4.38
C ASN A 143 -34.39 -8.66 3.16
N GLU A 144 -34.21 -8.00 2.02
CA GLU A 144 -34.87 -8.29 0.75
C GLU A 144 -34.37 -9.57 0.09
N GLU A 145 -33.13 -9.98 0.38
CA GLU A 145 -32.45 -11.15 -0.16
C GLU A 145 -32.53 -12.37 0.78
N LEU A 146 -33.22 -12.23 1.94
CA LEU A 146 -33.38 -13.32 2.89
C LEU A 146 -34.31 -14.40 2.35
N GLY A 147 -33.75 -15.59 2.09
CA GLY A 147 -34.51 -16.79 1.82
C GLY A 147 -35.25 -17.34 3.04
N VAL A 148 -35.99 -18.44 2.85
CA VAL A 148 -36.76 -19.13 3.91
C VAL A 148 -35.87 -19.60 5.07
N THR A 149 -34.61 -19.95 4.80
CA THR A 149 -33.62 -20.36 5.81
C THR A 149 -33.21 -19.22 6.75
N GLY A 150 -33.42 -17.97 6.34
CA GLY A 150 -33.04 -16.80 7.13
C GLY A 150 -31.54 -16.54 7.18
N LYS A 151 -31.09 -15.88 8.26
CA LYS A 151 -29.70 -15.44 8.47
C LYS A 151 -28.78 -16.59 8.86
N ARG A 152 -27.52 -16.54 8.42
CA ARG A 152 -26.50 -17.55 8.77
C ARG A 152 -26.05 -17.43 10.23
N GLY A 153 -25.55 -18.54 10.79
CA GLY A 153 -24.80 -18.53 12.04
C GLY A 153 -23.30 -18.35 11.76
N LEU A 154 -22.67 -17.36 12.39
CA LEU A 154 -21.25 -17.04 12.21
C LEU A 154 -20.54 -17.02 13.58
N THR A 155 -19.52 -16.16 13.73
CA THR A 155 -18.66 -16.11 14.93
C THR A 155 -19.37 -15.64 16.20
N GLY A 156 -20.51 -14.98 16.12
CA GLY A 156 -21.27 -14.55 17.29
C GLY A 156 -21.82 -15.71 18.12
N MET A 157 -21.90 -16.91 17.53
CA MET A 157 -22.16 -18.14 18.26
C MET A 157 -21.16 -18.40 19.41
N LEU A 158 -19.93 -17.88 19.33
CA LEU A 158 -18.97 -18.01 20.43
C LEU A 158 -19.41 -17.25 21.69
N PHE A 159 -20.12 -16.12 21.56
CA PHE A 159 -20.72 -15.44 22.71
C PHE A 159 -21.81 -16.29 23.36
N VAL A 160 -22.66 -16.94 22.55
CA VAL A 160 -23.69 -17.87 23.05
C VAL A 160 -23.04 -19.02 23.81
N ILE A 161 -22.04 -19.67 23.22
CA ILE A 161 -21.32 -20.78 23.84
C ILE A 161 -20.64 -20.37 25.15
N LYS A 162 -19.93 -19.23 25.16
CA LYS A 162 -19.20 -18.77 26.34
C LYS A 162 -20.14 -18.41 27.49
N ILE A 163 -21.20 -17.66 27.21
CA ILE A 163 -22.13 -17.18 28.24
C ILE A 163 -22.95 -18.35 28.78
N ALA A 164 -23.54 -19.16 27.91
CA ALA A 164 -24.32 -20.31 28.33
C ALA A 164 -23.44 -21.37 29.05
N GLY A 165 -22.20 -21.57 28.61
CA GLY A 165 -21.25 -22.46 29.25
C GLY A 165 -20.85 -22.01 30.65
N ALA A 166 -20.64 -20.70 30.86
CA ALA A 166 -20.35 -20.15 32.18
C ALA A 166 -21.55 -20.28 33.13
N LEU A 167 -22.77 -20.02 32.67
CA LEU A 167 -23.99 -20.21 33.46
C LEU A 167 -24.23 -21.69 33.79
N ALA A 168 -23.94 -22.59 32.85
CA ALA A 168 -23.98 -24.02 33.09
C ALA A 168 -22.96 -24.47 34.15
N GLU A 169 -21.77 -23.85 34.17
CA GLU A 169 -20.74 -24.11 35.18
C GLU A 169 -21.17 -23.65 36.58
N GLN A 170 -21.95 -22.57 36.66
CA GLN A 170 -22.59 -22.08 37.89
C GLN A 170 -23.76 -22.95 38.36
N GLY A 171 -24.20 -23.93 37.55
CA GLY A 171 -25.27 -24.87 37.90
C GLY A 171 -26.69 -24.32 37.71
N LEU A 172 -26.87 -23.30 36.85
CA LEU A 172 -28.21 -22.80 36.51
C LEU A 172 -29.06 -23.87 35.79
N PRO A 173 -30.39 -23.81 35.91
CA PRO A 173 -31.28 -24.74 35.22
C PRO A 173 -31.31 -24.48 33.70
N LEU A 174 -31.57 -25.54 32.92
CA LEU A 174 -31.57 -25.50 31.45
C LEU A 174 -32.45 -24.40 30.87
N GLU A 175 -33.63 -24.16 31.47
CA GLU A 175 -34.57 -23.14 31.03
C GLU A 175 -33.99 -21.72 31.13
N GLU A 176 -33.28 -21.42 32.22
CA GLU A 176 -32.65 -20.12 32.43
C GLU A 176 -31.45 -19.92 31.51
N ILE A 177 -30.63 -20.97 31.32
CA ILE A 177 -29.50 -20.94 30.39
C ILE A 177 -29.99 -20.77 28.95
N SER A 178 -31.05 -21.49 28.56
CA SER A 178 -31.65 -21.36 27.24
C SER A 178 -32.22 -19.95 27.01
N LYS A 179 -32.82 -19.34 28.03
CA LYS A 179 -33.30 -17.96 27.96
C LYS A 179 -32.13 -16.99 27.78
N ALA A 180 -31.09 -17.09 28.60
CA ALA A 180 -29.90 -16.25 28.48
C ALA A 180 -29.22 -16.39 27.12
N ALA A 181 -29.15 -17.60 26.57
CA ALA A 181 -28.63 -17.84 25.22
C ALA A 181 -29.47 -17.15 24.14
N GLN A 182 -30.79 -17.12 24.27
CA GLN A 182 -31.68 -16.36 23.39
C GLN A 182 -31.54 -14.85 23.57
N ASP A 183 -31.37 -14.37 24.80
CA ASP A 183 -31.15 -12.95 25.09
C ASP A 183 -29.82 -12.47 24.48
N VAL A 184 -28.76 -13.30 24.52
CA VAL A 184 -27.49 -13.05 23.81
C VAL A 184 -27.73 -13.00 22.30
N LEU A 185 -28.45 -13.97 21.73
CA LEU A 185 -28.72 -14.04 20.30
C LEU A 185 -29.47 -12.80 19.78
N GLN A 186 -30.39 -12.24 20.56
CA GLN A 186 -31.11 -11.01 20.21
C GLN A 186 -30.23 -9.75 20.24
N ASN A 187 -29.08 -9.81 20.92
CA ASN A 187 -28.18 -8.67 21.15
C ASN A 187 -26.84 -8.81 20.42
N VAL A 188 -26.67 -9.83 19.57
CA VAL A 188 -25.44 -10.06 18.80
C VAL A 188 -25.68 -9.92 17.31
N ALA A 189 -24.72 -9.33 16.61
CA ALA A 189 -24.72 -9.26 15.15
C ALA A 189 -23.30 -9.39 14.61
N THR A 190 -23.16 -10.12 13.51
CA THR A 190 -21.88 -10.34 12.81
C THR A 190 -21.97 -9.85 11.37
N TYR A 191 -20.92 -9.18 10.90
CA TYR A 191 -20.76 -8.82 9.51
C TYR A 191 -19.43 -9.34 8.95
N ALA A 192 -19.45 -9.79 7.70
CA ALA A 192 -18.33 -10.50 7.05
C ALA A 192 -17.81 -9.76 5.82
N VAL A 193 -16.48 -9.72 5.65
CA VAL A 193 -15.83 -9.32 4.40
C VAL A 193 -14.70 -10.29 4.06
N GLY A 194 -14.68 -10.75 2.81
CA GLY A 194 -13.65 -11.64 2.26
C GLY A 194 -12.75 -10.92 1.26
N LEU A 195 -11.44 -11.00 1.45
CA LEU A 195 -10.43 -10.53 0.49
C LEU A 195 -10.11 -11.60 -0.57
N THR A 196 -10.21 -12.87 -0.22
CA THR A 196 -9.98 -13.98 -1.14
C THR A 196 -10.99 -15.10 -0.97
N ALA A 197 -11.36 -15.73 -2.08
CA ALA A 197 -12.19 -16.92 -2.05
C ALA A 197 -11.46 -18.10 -1.39
N CYS A 198 -12.20 -18.87 -0.59
CA CYS A 198 -11.72 -20.11 0.01
C CYS A 198 -11.42 -21.18 -1.06
N THR A 199 -10.41 -22.02 -0.80
CA THR A 199 -10.17 -23.27 -1.56
C THR A 199 -10.29 -24.49 -0.67
N ILE A 200 -11.14 -25.43 -1.06
CA ILE A 200 -11.10 -26.78 -0.50
C ILE A 200 -9.79 -27.44 -0.96
N PRO A 201 -9.07 -28.18 -0.09
CA PRO A 201 -7.82 -28.84 -0.48
C PRO A 201 -7.98 -29.66 -1.76
N GLY A 202 -7.13 -29.40 -2.75
CA GLY A 202 -7.17 -30.07 -4.06
C GLY A 202 -8.20 -29.53 -5.06
N GLN A 203 -8.96 -28.48 -4.71
CA GLN A 203 -9.97 -27.87 -5.58
C GLN A 203 -9.60 -26.42 -5.95
N PRO A 204 -10.14 -25.88 -7.07
CA PRO A 204 -10.03 -24.46 -7.38
C PRO A 204 -10.80 -23.59 -6.37
N PRO A 205 -10.59 -22.25 -6.39
CA PRO A 205 -11.35 -21.33 -5.56
C PRO A 205 -12.86 -21.49 -5.75
N MET A 206 -13.63 -21.36 -4.67
CA MET A 206 -15.09 -21.55 -4.68
C MET A 206 -15.85 -20.51 -5.51
N PHE A 207 -15.25 -19.33 -5.69
CA PHE A 207 -15.73 -18.26 -6.55
C PHE A 207 -14.56 -17.37 -6.99
N GLU A 208 -14.80 -16.50 -7.97
CA GLU A 208 -13.79 -15.59 -8.52
C GLU A 208 -13.97 -14.16 -7.99
N LEU A 209 -12.86 -13.50 -7.65
CA LEU A 209 -12.75 -12.08 -7.30
C LEU A 209 -11.65 -11.45 -8.16
N ALA A 210 -11.87 -10.25 -8.66
CA ALA A 210 -10.80 -9.47 -9.26
C ALA A 210 -9.77 -9.03 -8.19
N GLU A 211 -8.56 -8.67 -8.61
CA GLU A 211 -7.48 -8.27 -7.67
C GLU A 211 -7.84 -7.04 -6.82
N ASP A 212 -8.73 -6.19 -7.34
CA ASP A 212 -9.20 -4.98 -6.67
C ASP A 212 -10.62 -5.12 -6.09
N GLU A 213 -11.12 -6.35 -5.95
CA GLU A 213 -12.45 -6.65 -5.39
C GLU A 213 -12.37 -7.39 -4.06
N ILE A 214 -13.35 -7.12 -3.21
CA ILE A 214 -13.61 -7.86 -1.98
C ILE A 214 -15.07 -8.34 -1.99
N GLU A 215 -15.30 -9.49 -1.38
CA GLU A 215 -16.61 -10.10 -1.23
C GLU A 215 -17.27 -9.62 0.06
N VAL A 216 -18.50 -9.15 -0.04
CA VAL A 216 -19.27 -8.61 1.08
C VAL A 216 -20.30 -9.63 1.54
N GLY A 217 -20.29 -9.92 2.84
CA GLY A 217 -21.13 -10.95 3.44
C GLY A 217 -20.74 -12.36 3.04
N MET A 218 -19.44 -12.62 2.86
CA MET A 218 -18.94 -13.96 2.59
C MET A 218 -19.31 -14.93 3.72
N GLY A 219 -19.77 -16.13 3.36
CA GLY A 219 -20.09 -17.18 4.32
C GLY A 219 -18.85 -17.91 4.84
N ILE A 220 -19.00 -18.70 5.90
CA ILE A 220 -17.90 -19.50 6.45
C ILE A 220 -17.59 -20.74 5.63
N HIS A 221 -18.53 -21.29 4.84
CA HIS A 221 -18.27 -22.45 3.99
C HIS A 221 -17.70 -22.07 2.62
N GLY A 222 -17.16 -20.85 2.51
CA GLY A 222 -16.66 -20.31 1.24
C GLY A 222 -17.78 -19.99 0.25
N GLU A 223 -19.04 -19.89 0.71
CA GLU A 223 -20.11 -19.37 -0.12
C GLU A 223 -19.83 -17.90 -0.45
N ALA A 224 -20.05 -17.54 -1.72
CA ALA A 224 -20.05 -16.14 -2.12
C ALA A 224 -21.02 -15.35 -1.24
N GLY A 225 -20.68 -14.09 -1.04
CA GLY A 225 -21.52 -13.16 -0.32
C GLY A 225 -22.72 -12.72 -1.16
N TYR A 226 -23.35 -11.64 -0.72
CA TYR A 226 -24.49 -11.08 -1.43
C TYR A 226 -24.06 -9.99 -2.43
N GLY A 227 -22.79 -9.62 -2.44
CA GLY A 227 -22.27 -8.60 -3.33
C GLY A 227 -20.76 -8.46 -3.25
N LYS A 228 -20.22 -7.70 -4.20
CA LYS A 228 -18.81 -7.35 -4.31
C LYS A 228 -18.65 -5.86 -4.19
N MET A 229 -17.53 -5.42 -3.65
CA MET A 229 -17.13 -4.01 -3.70
C MET A 229 -15.65 -3.88 -4.03
N LYS A 230 -15.24 -2.68 -4.44
CA LYS A 230 -13.82 -2.39 -4.64
C LYS A 230 -13.07 -2.40 -3.31
N LEU A 231 -11.85 -2.90 -3.34
CA LEU A 231 -10.93 -2.88 -2.22
C LEU A 231 -10.70 -1.42 -1.79
N LYS A 232 -10.93 -1.15 -0.51
CA LYS A 232 -10.71 0.14 0.14
C LYS A 232 -9.67 0.01 1.24
N SER A 233 -9.31 1.13 1.87
CA SER A 233 -8.49 1.08 3.08
C SER A 233 -9.16 0.27 4.19
N SER A 234 -8.37 -0.30 5.10
CA SER A 234 -8.91 -1.02 6.28
C SER A 234 -9.94 -0.17 7.02
N SER A 235 -9.63 1.09 7.32
CA SER A 235 -10.53 1.99 8.04
C SER A 235 -11.89 2.15 7.35
N GLU A 236 -11.93 2.27 6.02
CA GLU A 236 -13.18 2.40 5.27
C GLU A 236 -13.99 1.11 5.26
N THR A 237 -13.33 -0.03 5.05
CA THR A 237 -13.97 -1.35 5.08
C THR A 237 -14.55 -1.63 6.47
N ILE A 238 -13.80 -1.37 7.54
CA ILE A 238 -14.25 -1.53 8.92
C ILE A 238 -15.42 -0.59 9.24
N SER A 239 -15.38 0.66 8.77
CA SER A 239 -16.50 1.60 8.94
C SER A 239 -17.77 1.07 8.30
N PHE A 240 -17.66 0.61 7.06
CA PHE A 240 -18.77 0.03 6.33
C PHE A 240 -19.38 -1.17 7.07
N MET A 241 -18.54 -2.06 7.61
CA MET A 241 -19.00 -3.20 8.42
C MET A 241 -19.68 -2.75 9.72
N LEU A 242 -19.08 -1.82 10.47
CA LEU A 242 -19.61 -1.32 11.74
C LEU A 242 -20.95 -0.60 11.57
N GLU A 243 -21.14 0.17 10.49
CA GLU A 243 -22.41 0.81 10.17
C GLU A 243 -23.57 -0.20 10.07
N HIS A 244 -23.34 -1.33 9.39
CA HIS A 244 -24.33 -2.39 9.25
C HIS A 244 -24.63 -3.07 10.58
N ILE A 245 -23.60 -3.38 11.37
CA ILE A 245 -23.76 -4.01 12.70
C ILE A 245 -24.50 -3.06 13.66
N CYS A 246 -24.11 -1.79 13.71
CA CYS A 246 -24.74 -0.78 14.56
C CYS A 246 -26.20 -0.58 14.19
N LYS A 247 -26.53 -0.59 12.89
CA LYS A 247 -27.93 -0.54 12.42
C LYS A 247 -28.70 -1.80 12.84
N ALA A 248 -28.12 -2.99 12.68
CA ALA A 248 -28.75 -4.24 13.06
C ALA A 248 -29.05 -4.33 14.57
N LEU A 249 -28.15 -3.82 15.41
CA LEU A 249 -28.29 -3.82 16.87
C LEU A 249 -28.95 -2.56 17.46
N SER A 250 -29.33 -1.60 16.60
CA SER A 250 -29.82 -0.29 17.03
C SER A 250 -28.92 0.34 18.11
N LEU A 251 -27.61 0.30 17.89
CA LEU A 251 -26.62 0.86 18.82
C LEU A 251 -26.66 2.39 18.81
N LYS A 252 -26.49 2.98 19.99
CA LYS A 252 -26.48 4.42 20.21
C LYS A 252 -25.20 4.85 20.93
N SER A 253 -24.85 6.12 20.78
CA SER A 253 -23.80 6.76 21.57
C SER A 253 -24.02 6.53 23.07
N GLY A 254 -22.99 6.07 23.77
CA GLY A 254 -23.01 5.65 25.17
C GLY A 254 -23.28 4.16 25.40
N ASP A 255 -23.73 3.39 24.39
CA ASP A 255 -23.93 1.94 24.52
C ASP A 255 -22.59 1.23 24.80
N SER A 256 -22.68 0.08 25.46
CA SER A 256 -21.54 -0.79 25.76
C SER A 256 -21.62 -2.08 24.95
N VAL A 257 -20.49 -2.57 24.46
CA VAL A 257 -20.39 -3.78 23.65
C VAL A 257 -19.24 -4.69 24.08
N ALA A 258 -19.36 -5.98 23.80
CA ALA A 258 -18.23 -6.89 23.66
C ALA A 258 -17.96 -7.13 22.17
N VAL A 259 -16.69 -7.20 21.79
CA VAL A 259 -16.24 -7.24 20.39
C VAL A 259 -15.49 -8.52 20.10
N ILE A 260 -15.78 -9.16 18.97
CA ILE A 260 -14.89 -10.15 18.34
C ILE A 260 -14.44 -9.62 16.98
N VAL A 261 -13.14 -9.57 16.75
CA VAL A 261 -12.52 -9.37 15.43
C VAL A 261 -11.91 -10.69 14.99
N ASN A 262 -12.64 -11.45 14.17
CA ASN A 262 -12.24 -12.80 13.79
C ASN A 262 -11.58 -12.86 12.41
N ASN A 263 -10.49 -13.62 12.33
CA ASN A 263 -9.74 -13.90 11.12
C ASN A 263 -10.30 -15.12 10.41
N PHE A 264 -10.59 -15.02 9.11
CA PHE A 264 -11.04 -16.15 8.28
C PHE A 264 -9.99 -17.24 8.10
N GLY A 265 -8.72 -16.95 8.36
CA GLY A 265 -7.64 -17.91 8.36
C GLY A 265 -6.34 -17.32 7.82
N ALA A 266 -6.42 -16.59 6.71
CA ALA A 266 -5.23 -16.15 5.97
C ALA A 266 -4.86 -14.66 6.12
N LEU A 267 -5.57 -13.86 6.93
CA LEU A 267 -5.04 -12.52 7.28
C LEU A 267 -3.75 -12.66 8.09
N SER A 268 -2.75 -11.86 7.76
CA SER A 268 -1.53 -11.74 8.54
C SER A 268 -1.83 -11.17 9.93
N GLN A 269 -0.93 -11.42 10.89
CA GLN A 269 -1.05 -10.83 12.23
C GLN A 269 -0.94 -9.29 12.20
N LEU A 270 -0.25 -8.74 11.20
CA LEU A 270 -0.18 -7.31 10.97
C LEU A 270 -1.56 -6.75 10.57
N GLU A 271 -2.21 -7.36 9.57
CA GLU A 271 -3.56 -6.96 9.13
C GLU A 271 -4.59 -7.16 10.24
N GLN A 272 -4.51 -8.26 10.99
CA GLN A 272 -5.35 -8.51 12.15
C GLN A 272 -5.21 -7.40 13.20
N GLY A 273 -3.98 -6.94 13.47
CA GLY A 273 -3.71 -5.83 14.38
C GLY A 273 -4.30 -4.51 13.90
N ILE A 274 -4.21 -4.22 12.60
CA ILE A 274 -4.82 -3.03 11.98
C ILE A 274 -6.35 -3.08 12.10
N ALA A 275 -6.97 -4.22 11.78
CA ALA A 275 -8.43 -4.38 11.89
C ALA A 275 -8.92 -4.16 13.33
N VAL A 276 -8.22 -4.70 14.33
CA VAL A 276 -8.53 -4.46 15.75
C VAL A 276 -8.40 -2.97 16.10
N HIS A 277 -7.29 -2.33 15.68
CA HIS A 277 -7.07 -0.91 15.90
C HIS A 277 -8.22 -0.08 15.34
N ASP A 278 -8.61 -0.32 14.07
CA ASP A 278 -9.65 0.46 13.40
C ASP A 278 -11.03 0.24 14.04
N VAL A 279 -11.37 -1.00 14.41
CA VAL A 279 -12.62 -1.30 15.13
C VAL A 279 -12.68 -0.54 16.46
N VAL A 280 -11.64 -0.66 17.28
CA VAL A 280 -11.62 -0.04 18.62
C VAL A 280 -11.60 1.48 18.52
N LYS A 281 -10.81 2.05 17.59
CA LYS A 281 -10.72 3.50 17.36
C LYS A 281 -12.05 4.10 16.93
N GLN A 282 -12.76 3.46 15.99
CA GLN A 282 -14.03 3.97 15.48
C GLN A 282 -15.18 3.84 16.50
N LEU A 283 -15.14 2.82 17.38
CA LEU A 283 -16.09 2.68 18.48
C LEU A 283 -15.88 3.75 19.58
N LEU A 284 -14.65 3.90 20.10
CA LEU A 284 -14.37 4.62 21.35
C LEU A 284 -14.46 6.15 21.33
N ASP A 285 -14.70 6.79 20.18
CA ASP A 285 -14.47 8.25 20.05
C ASP A 285 -13.04 8.63 20.52
N TYR A 286 -12.06 7.84 20.10
CA TYR A 286 -10.67 8.17 20.41
C TYR A 286 -10.28 9.43 19.61
N LYS A 287 -10.32 10.59 20.27
CA LYS A 287 -9.61 11.81 19.85
C LYS A 287 -8.08 11.66 19.95
N LEU A 288 -7.55 10.50 19.58
CA LEU A 288 -6.13 10.34 19.33
C LEU A 288 -5.87 10.94 17.94
N PHE A 289 -5.26 12.12 17.95
CA PHE A 289 -4.59 12.76 16.82
C PHE A 289 -5.49 13.31 15.70
N SER A 290 -6.18 14.41 15.97
CA SER A 290 -6.32 15.47 14.94
C SER A 290 -5.15 16.48 14.98
N GLU A 291 -4.15 16.28 15.85
CA GLU A 291 -2.94 17.12 15.91
C GLU A 291 -1.68 16.47 15.32
N PHE A 292 -1.76 15.22 14.83
CA PHE A 292 -0.70 14.63 14.00
C PHE A 292 -1.31 14.03 12.73
N GLN A 293 -2.05 14.85 11.98
CA GLN A 293 -1.80 14.80 10.55
C GLN A 293 -0.32 15.17 10.42
N VAL A 294 0.45 14.23 9.87
CA VAL A 294 1.84 14.37 9.47
C VAL A 294 2.17 15.83 9.17
N THR A 295 3.33 16.24 9.66
CA THR A 295 4.11 17.47 9.48
C THR A 295 4.21 18.02 8.03
N TYR A 296 3.22 17.80 7.16
CA TYR A 296 2.99 18.56 5.93
C TYR A 296 2.45 19.97 6.18
N SER A 297 1.74 20.21 7.30
CA SER A 297 1.21 21.55 7.63
C SER A 297 2.24 22.48 8.27
N SER A 298 3.18 21.93 9.05
CA SER A 298 4.35 22.71 9.53
C SER A 298 5.29 23.11 8.39
N PHE A 299 5.17 22.46 7.22
CA PHE A 299 5.91 22.78 6.01
C PHE A 299 5.33 23.99 5.26
N LEU A 300 4.03 24.28 5.41
CA LEU A 300 3.43 25.50 4.85
C LEU A 300 3.49 26.70 5.80
N ALA A 301 3.55 26.48 7.12
CA ALA A 301 3.68 27.57 8.10
C ALA A 301 5.12 28.12 8.24
N LEU A 302 6.15 27.37 7.82
CA LEU A 302 7.55 27.82 7.78
C LEU A 302 8.00 28.35 6.41
N CYS A 303 7.15 28.25 5.38
CA CYS A 303 7.38 28.84 4.05
C CYS A 303 6.96 30.32 3.93
N LEU A 304 6.80 31.04 5.04
CA LEU A 304 6.67 32.50 5.03
C LEU A 304 7.86 33.17 5.74
N PRO A 305 8.96 33.37 4.99
CA PRO A 305 9.66 34.63 5.12
C PRO A 305 9.85 35.30 3.76
N TYR A 306 8.77 35.90 3.26
CA TYR A 306 8.84 37.10 2.42
C TYR A 306 7.70 38.07 2.76
N PHE A 307 7.66 38.52 4.02
CA PHE A 307 7.38 39.93 4.26
C PHE A 307 8.37 40.46 5.30
N ARG A 308 9.21 41.38 4.84
CA ARG A 308 10.00 42.25 5.70
C ARG A 308 9.05 43.10 6.54
N GLY A 309 9.34 43.14 7.85
CA GLY A 309 8.98 44.26 8.71
C GLY A 309 8.38 43.83 10.05
N PHE A 310 9.22 43.39 10.99
CA PHE A 310 9.45 44.08 12.26
C PHE A 310 10.54 43.37 13.06
N ASN A 311 11.36 44.18 13.72
CA ASN A 311 12.50 43.78 14.54
C ASN A 311 12.04 43.20 15.87
N GLY A 312 12.84 42.29 16.42
CA GLY A 312 13.22 42.37 17.83
C GLY A 312 12.83 41.17 18.69
N SER A 313 13.88 40.42 19.04
CA SER A 313 14.11 39.76 20.32
C SER A 313 13.22 38.58 20.73
N GLU A 314 13.81 37.41 20.46
CA GLU A 314 14.26 36.42 21.46
C GLU A 314 13.29 35.36 22.00
N ILE A 315 13.88 34.17 21.94
CA ILE A 315 13.48 32.84 22.36
C ILE A 315 13.85 32.64 23.84
N ALA A 316 13.02 31.83 24.52
CA ALA A 316 13.28 31.02 25.72
C ALA A 316 13.51 31.75 27.05
N VAL A 317 12.86 31.24 28.12
CA VAL A 317 13.48 30.37 29.13
C VAL A 317 12.39 29.58 29.86
N ALA A 318 12.80 28.38 30.26
CA ALA A 318 12.08 27.30 30.90
C ALA A 318 11.56 27.56 32.32
N SER A 319 10.71 26.60 32.72
CA SER A 319 10.63 25.95 34.03
C SER A 319 10.23 26.74 35.27
N SER A 320 9.50 26.02 36.13
CA SER A 320 9.38 26.18 37.59
C SER A 320 8.65 27.45 38.07
N ASP A 321 7.76 27.39 39.06
CA ASP A 321 7.33 26.28 39.90
C ASP A 321 6.07 26.73 40.66
N CYS A 322 5.36 25.73 41.15
CA CYS A 322 4.51 25.82 42.34
C CYS A 322 5.13 26.78 43.36
N GLY A 323 4.34 27.74 43.84
CA GLY A 323 4.81 28.77 44.76
C GLY A 323 5.52 28.21 46.00
N PHE A 324 6.74 28.71 46.20
CA PHE A 324 6.97 29.68 47.27
C PHE A 324 7.30 31.07 46.66
N ASP A 325 6.60 32.08 47.20
CA ASP A 325 6.80 33.53 47.19
C ASP A 325 6.40 34.45 45.99
N GLN A 326 5.28 35.18 46.24
CA GLN A 326 4.92 36.57 45.85
C GLN A 326 4.69 36.90 44.35
N VAL A 327 3.47 36.78 43.78
CA VAL A 327 2.30 37.72 43.78
C VAL A 327 2.58 39.10 43.11
N PRO A 328 1.68 39.70 42.27
CA PRO A 328 0.41 39.24 41.71
C PRO A 328 0.27 39.33 40.17
N ILE A 329 -0.54 38.41 39.66
CA ILE A 329 -1.46 38.55 38.54
C ILE A 329 -2.14 39.93 38.57
N GLN A 330 -1.74 40.86 37.69
CA GLN A 330 -2.50 42.10 37.44
C GLN A 330 -2.36 42.72 36.03
N PHE A 331 -1.79 42.02 35.03
CA PHE A 331 -1.56 42.65 33.71
C PHE A 331 -2.43 42.15 32.53
N PHE A 332 -3.17 41.04 32.65
CA PHE A 332 -4.14 40.61 31.62
C PHE A 332 -5.60 41.00 31.91
N ALA A 333 -5.85 41.74 33.00
CA ALA A 333 -7.16 42.34 33.31
C ALA A 333 -7.15 43.88 33.27
N TYR A 334 -6.07 44.51 32.80
CA TYR A 334 -5.94 45.97 32.73
C TYR A 334 -6.12 46.56 31.32
N ALA A 335 -6.12 45.74 30.26
CA ALA A 335 -6.42 46.20 28.89
C ALA A 335 -7.90 46.03 28.48
N ALA A 336 -8.77 45.60 29.41
CA ALA A 336 -10.18 45.32 29.11
C ALA A 336 -11.19 46.26 29.79
N THR A 337 -10.79 47.28 30.57
CA THR A 337 -11.79 48.19 31.16
C THR A 337 -11.35 49.65 31.33
N LYS A 338 -12.18 50.54 30.75
CA LYS A 338 -12.30 52.02 30.91
C LYS A 338 -11.37 52.87 30.02
N PHE A 339 -11.83 53.76 29.12
CA PHE A 339 -13.03 54.61 28.95
C PHE A 339 -13.17 54.89 27.43
N SER A 340 -14.26 55.33 26.78
CA SER A 340 -15.71 55.53 26.98
C SER A 340 -16.17 56.40 25.77
N PRO A 341 -17.47 56.44 25.37
CA PRO A 341 -17.96 56.81 24.03
C PRO A 341 -18.35 58.31 23.87
N SER A 342 -18.78 58.68 22.63
CA SER A 342 -19.34 59.95 22.08
C SER A 342 -18.42 60.58 21.02
N SER A 343 -18.81 60.86 19.77
CA SER A 343 -19.99 61.57 19.21
C SER A 343 -20.27 61.09 17.77
N ILE A 344 -21.47 60.64 17.38
CA ILE A 344 -22.66 61.36 16.83
C ILE A 344 -22.43 62.04 15.46
N ASP A 345 -23.01 61.44 14.40
CA ASP A 345 -23.91 62.03 13.35
C ASP A 345 -23.96 61.07 12.11
N ALA A 346 -25.07 60.70 11.43
CA ALA A 346 -26.51 60.78 11.64
C ALA A 346 -27.25 59.92 10.54
N PHE A 347 -28.47 59.44 10.86
CA PHE A 347 -29.64 59.00 10.00
C PHE A 347 -29.62 57.68 9.16
N PRO A 348 -30.79 57.03 8.92
CA PRO A 348 -31.76 56.46 9.88
C PRO A 348 -32.17 54.99 9.57
N LEU A 349 -32.85 54.40 10.55
CA LEU A 349 -33.48 53.08 10.61
C LEU A 349 -34.59 52.85 9.57
N GLU A 350 -34.70 51.61 9.07
CA GLU A 350 -36.00 50.93 8.86
C GLU A 350 -35.82 49.38 8.87
N GLY A 351 -36.50 48.71 9.80
CA GLY A 351 -37.03 47.35 9.62
C GLY A 351 -36.20 46.12 10.03
N GLY A 352 -36.50 45.55 11.21
CA GLY A 352 -36.65 44.08 11.39
C GLY A 352 -35.41 43.25 11.73
N SER A 353 -35.32 42.83 12.99
CA SER A 353 -34.40 41.81 13.52
C SER A 353 -34.62 40.42 12.88
N ARG A 354 -33.57 39.84 12.28
CA ARG A 354 -33.40 38.38 12.10
C ARG A 354 -32.10 37.93 12.78
N THR A 355 -32.12 36.78 13.43
CA THR A 355 -30.96 36.22 14.12
C THR A 355 -30.10 35.39 13.17
N PHE A 356 -28.81 35.25 13.47
CA PHE A 356 -27.79 34.61 12.64
C PHE A 356 -28.06 33.12 12.31
N SER A 357 -29.04 32.48 12.97
CA SER A 357 -29.48 31.11 12.63
C SER A 357 -30.52 31.05 11.52
N GLU A 358 -31.18 32.16 11.17
CA GLU A 358 -32.22 32.21 10.10
C GLU A 358 -31.62 32.51 8.71
N VAL A 359 -30.38 32.98 8.64
CA VAL A 359 -29.68 33.25 7.37
C VAL A 359 -29.05 31.98 6.76
N LEU A 360 -28.91 30.91 7.55
CA LEU A 360 -28.31 29.64 7.10
C LEU A 360 -29.32 28.65 6.49
N SER A 361 -30.62 28.97 6.46
CA SER A 361 -31.67 28.08 5.91
C SER A 361 -32.20 28.48 4.53
N GLU A 362 -31.67 29.51 3.88
CA GLU A 362 -32.14 29.95 2.54
C GLU A 362 -30.96 30.08 1.55
N SER A 363 -30.34 28.96 1.19
CA SER A 363 -29.58 28.84 -0.08
C SER A 363 -29.47 27.38 -0.52
N SER A 364 -30.62 26.71 -0.63
CA SER A 364 -30.72 25.39 -1.25
C SER A 364 -31.67 25.45 -2.45
N THR A 365 -31.25 26.10 -3.52
CA THR A 365 -31.84 25.95 -4.87
C THR A 365 -30.82 26.29 -5.94
N SER A 366 -30.04 25.31 -6.40
CA SER A 366 -29.76 25.08 -7.82
C SER A 366 -28.81 23.88 -7.99
N ASN A 367 -29.18 23.01 -8.92
CA ASN A 367 -28.46 21.80 -9.32
C ASN A 367 -27.07 22.13 -9.88
N SER A 368 -26.03 21.54 -9.28
CA SER A 368 -24.83 21.10 -9.99
C SER A 368 -24.07 20.12 -9.09
N GLU A 369 -23.94 18.88 -9.55
CA GLU A 369 -23.16 17.83 -8.91
C GLU A 369 -21.68 18.18 -8.99
N VAL A 370 -21.06 18.43 -7.84
CA VAL A 370 -19.61 18.40 -7.63
C VAL A 370 -19.35 17.28 -6.62
N PRO A 371 -18.46 16.31 -6.87
CA PRO A 371 -18.23 15.21 -5.94
C PRO A 371 -17.62 15.77 -4.66
N LEU A 372 -18.40 15.80 -3.59
CA LEU A 372 -17.89 16.04 -2.25
C LEU A 372 -17.00 14.86 -1.86
N LEU A 373 -15.74 15.14 -1.55
CA LEU A 373 -14.84 14.24 -0.81
C LEU A 373 -15.62 13.64 0.38
N PRO A 374 -15.54 12.32 0.62
CA PRO A 374 -16.32 11.68 1.68
C PRO A 374 -15.96 12.27 3.04
N LYS A 375 -16.96 12.83 3.72
CA LYS A 375 -16.89 13.12 5.15
C LYS A 375 -16.66 11.79 5.88
N TYR A 376 -15.52 11.65 6.54
CA TYR A 376 -15.22 10.51 7.42
C TYR A 376 -16.34 10.33 8.47
N PRO A 377 -16.68 9.09 8.86
CA PRO A 377 -17.84 8.83 9.69
C PRO A 377 -17.70 9.49 11.06
N SER A 378 -18.82 10.04 11.51
CA SER A 378 -19.06 10.49 12.88
C SER A 378 -18.67 9.42 13.91
N ASN A 379 -17.73 9.76 14.80
CA ASN A 379 -17.32 8.95 15.96
C ASN A 379 -18.54 8.39 16.71
N MET A 380 -18.60 7.07 16.92
CA MET A 380 -19.80 6.41 17.41
C MET A 380 -20.02 6.56 18.93
N ASN A 381 -18.93 6.77 19.70
CA ASN A 381 -18.93 6.84 21.16
C ASN A 381 -19.60 5.62 21.81
N ILE A 382 -19.26 4.43 21.33
CA ILE A 382 -19.68 3.13 21.86
C ILE A 382 -18.50 2.55 22.65
N GLN A 383 -18.76 1.98 23.82
CA GLN A 383 -17.73 1.50 24.74
C GLN A 383 -17.47 0.00 24.54
N PRO A 384 -16.38 -0.43 23.87
CA PRO A 384 -15.97 -1.83 23.80
C PRO A 384 -15.36 -2.27 25.14
N LEU A 385 -16.18 -2.86 26.00
CA LEU A 385 -15.76 -3.31 27.32
C LEU A 385 -14.88 -4.56 27.24
N ARG A 386 -15.04 -5.39 26.21
CA ARG A 386 -14.21 -6.56 25.93
C ARG A 386 -13.88 -6.62 24.44
N VAL A 387 -12.66 -7.01 24.10
CA VAL A 387 -12.20 -7.17 22.73
C VAL A 387 -11.45 -8.49 22.60
N TYR A 388 -11.95 -9.36 21.74
CA TYR A 388 -11.36 -10.64 21.40
C TYR A 388 -10.90 -10.60 19.94
N SER A 389 -9.75 -11.21 19.64
CA SER A 389 -9.16 -11.14 18.31
C SER A 389 -8.39 -12.41 17.98
N GLY A 390 -8.44 -12.84 16.73
CA GLY A 390 -7.66 -13.96 16.19
C GLY A 390 -8.46 -14.87 15.27
N PRO A 391 -7.87 -16.00 14.84
CA PRO A 391 -8.58 -17.05 14.11
C PRO A 391 -9.43 -17.86 15.09
N LEU A 392 -10.70 -17.48 15.23
CA LEU A 392 -11.64 -18.08 16.19
C LEU A 392 -12.65 -19.01 15.48
N MET A 393 -13.07 -18.63 14.28
CA MET A 393 -13.96 -19.41 13.42
C MET A 393 -13.60 -19.09 11.97
N THR A 394 -12.84 -19.99 11.36
CA THR A 394 -12.18 -19.78 10.07
C THR A 394 -13.06 -20.21 8.88
N SER A 395 -12.57 -19.94 7.67
CA SER A 395 -13.06 -20.45 6.39
C SER A 395 -11.84 -20.96 5.61
N LEU A 396 -11.27 -22.05 6.11
CA LEU A 396 -10.02 -22.66 5.65
C LEU A 396 -8.89 -21.61 5.45
N ASN A 397 -8.55 -21.32 4.20
CA ASN A 397 -7.44 -20.45 3.82
C ASN A 397 -7.89 -19.13 3.18
N SER A 398 -9.16 -18.76 3.37
CA SER A 398 -9.65 -17.46 2.94
C SER A 398 -9.01 -16.35 3.79
N ALA A 399 -8.63 -15.26 3.12
CA ALA A 399 -8.28 -14.00 3.78
C ALA A 399 -9.56 -13.18 3.91
N GLY A 400 -9.87 -12.71 5.11
CA GLY A 400 -11.12 -12.03 5.41
C GLY A 400 -11.30 -11.82 6.91
N VAL A 401 -12.27 -10.98 7.26
CA VAL A 401 -12.56 -10.58 8.64
C VAL A 401 -14.06 -10.68 8.95
N HIS A 402 -14.38 -11.23 10.12
CA HIS A 402 -15.68 -11.06 10.77
C HIS A 402 -15.53 -10.00 11.85
N ILE A 403 -16.45 -9.05 11.90
CA ILE A 403 -16.66 -8.23 13.09
C ILE A 403 -17.97 -8.67 13.72
N THR A 404 -17.91 -9.02 14.99
CA THR A 404 -19.11 -9.31 15.79
C THR A 404 -19.17 -8.34 16.96
N LEU A 405 -20.33 -7.73 17.16
CA LEU A 405 -20.64 -6.98 18.38
C LEU A 405 -21.74 -7.70 19.15
N LEU A 406 -21.53 -7.85 20.45
CA LEU A 406 -22.57 -8.17 21.42
C LEU A 406 -22.91 -6.88 22.18
N LYS A 407 -24.12 -6.36 21.98
CA LYS A 407 -24.68 -5.29 22.80
C LYS A 407 -24.80 -5.78 24.25
N LEU A 408 -24.47 -4.91 25.20
CA LEU A 408 -24.58 -5.18 26.63
C LEU A 408 -25.66 -4.28 27.24
N PRO A 409 -26.96 -4.66 27.16
CA PRO A 409 -28.05 -3.93 27.80
C PRO A 409 -27.82 -3.81 29.30
N GLU A 410 -28.22 -2.69 29.91
CA GLU A 410 -28.00 -2.42 31.35
C GLU A 410 -28.53 -3.54 32.25
N GLU A 411 -29.66 -4.15 31.88
CA GLU A 411 -30.29 -5.27 32.61
C GLU A 411 -29.45 -6.57 32.63
N HIS A 412 -28.63 -6.82 31.60
CA HIS A 412 -27.87 -8.05 31.43
C HIS A 412 -26.35 -7.84 31.46
N LYS A 413 -25.89 -6.58 31.45
CA LYS A 413 -24.49 -6.18 31.32
C LYS A 413 -23.57 -6.91 32.30
N ASP A 414 -23.88 -6.86 33.58
CA ASP A 414 -23.03 -7.46 34.63
C ASP A 414 -22.97 -8.99 34.50
N VAL A 415 -24.10 -9.63 34.19
CA VAL A 415 -24.17 -11.08 34.00
C VAL A 415 -23.36 -11.51 32.78
N PHE A 416 -23.52 -10.81 31.65
CA PHE A 416 -22.78 -11.11 30.43
C PHE A 416 -21.29 -10.90 30.62
N LEU A 417 -20.86 -9.78 31.22
CA LEU A 417 -19.45 -9.52 31.50
C LEU A 417 -18.85 -10.58 32.44
N SER A 418 -19.54 -10.89 33.55
CA SER A 418 -19.18 -11.97 34.47
C SER A 418 -18.99 -13.30 33.74
N CYS A 419 -19.92 -13.66 32.86
CA CYS A 419 -19.85 -14.90 32.11
C CYS A 419 -18.72 -14.91 31.06
N LEU A 420 -18.46 -13.78 30.41
CA LEU A 420 -17.36 -13.64 29.45
C LEU A 420 -16.00 -13.77 30.15
N ASP A 421 -15.86 -13.20 31.35
CA ASP A 421 -14.64 -13.22 32.16
C ASP A 421 -14.46 -14.53 32.94
N ALA A 422 -15.53 -15.32 33.09
CA ALA A 422 -15.47 -16.59 33.83
C ALA A 422 -14.40 -17.53 33.24
N PRO A 423 -13.63 -18.23 34.09
CA PRO A 423 -12.54 -19.09 33.64
C PRO A 423 -13.05 -20.26 32.79
N THR A 424 -12.22 -20.71 31.87
CA THR A 424 -12.44 -21.92 31.06
C THR A 424 -11.10 -22.60 30.78
N ASP A 425 -11.12 -23.93 30.63
CA ASP A 425 -9.98 -24.72 30.17
C ASP A 425 -10.09 -25.09 28.68
N ALA A 426 -11.07 -24.51 27.97
CA ALA A 426 -11.24 -24.64 26.54
C ALA A 426 -10.00 -24.08 25.81
N PRO A 427 -9.27 -24.89 25.01
CA PRO A 427 -7.94 -24.52 24.54
C PRO A 427 -7.83 -23.27 23.65
N LYS A 428 -8.93 -22.83 23.03
CA LYS A 428 -8.93 -21.80 21.99
C LYS A 428 -9.81 -20.60 22.32
N TRP A 429 -10.34 -20.50 23.54
CA TRP A 429 -10.98 -19.27 24.00
C TRP A 429 -9.92 -18.19 24.29
N PRO A 430 -9.96 -17.02 23.63
CA PRO A 430 -8.93 -15.98 23.79
C PRO A 430 -9.04 -15.18 25.12
N GLY A 431 -10.14 -15.33 25.87
CA GLY A 431 -10.39 -14.58 27.10
C GLY A 431 -9.79 -15.23 28.34
N CYS A 432 -8.68 -14.66 28.84
CA CYS A 432 -8.11 -14.86 30.17
C CYS A 432 -7.93 -13.50 30.87
N SER A 433 -7.54 -13.47 32.15
CA SER A 433 -7.33 -12.24 32.94
C SER A 433 -6.35 -11.23 32.33
N PHE A 434 -5.50 -11.63 31.37
CA PHE A 434 -4.59 -10.75 30.64
C PHE A 434 -5.20 -10.10 29.38
N SER A 435 -6.30 -10.64 28.85
CA SER A 435 -7.05 -10.11 27.70
C SER A 435 -8.19 -9.17 28.12
N VAL A 436 -8.50 -9.16 29.42
CA VAL A 436 -9.57 -8.36 30.03
C VAL A 436 -8.95 -7.09 30.61
N PRO A 437 -9.44 -5.88 30.29
CA PRO A 437 -8.95 -4.66 30.93
C PRO A 437 -9.26 -4.74 32.42
N THR A 438 -8.24 -4.93 33.27
CA THR A 438 -8.42 -5.00 34.72
C THR A 438 -8.77 -3.65 35.34
N GLU A 439 -8.41 -2.54 34.70
CA GLU A 439 -8.78 -1.15 35.04
C GLU A 439 -8.05 -0.22 34.05
N GLY A 440 -8.72 0.85 33.59
CA GLY A 440 -8.16 2.01 32.88
C GLY A 440 -7.17 1.73 31.76
N ALA A 441 -7.59 1.92 30.49
CA ALA A 441 -6.65 1.96 29.36
C ALA A 441 -5.47 2.87 29.71
N LYS A 442 -4.29 2.29 29.95
CA LYS A 442 -3.09 3.08 30.26
C LYS A 442 -2.87 4.02 29.09
N ALA A 443 -2.83 5.32 29.36
CA ALA A 443 -2.51 6.32 28.35
C ALA A 443 -1.21 5.91 27.65
N ILE A 444 -1.22 5.93 26.31
CA ILE A 444 0.01 5.71 25.53
C ILE A 444 0.95 6.86 25.88
N VAL A 445 1.99 6.57 26.66
CA VAL A 445 3.01 7.55 27.03
C VAL A 445 3.95 7.71 25.84
N GLN A 446 3.76 8.77 25.05
CA GLN A 446 4.78 9.23 24.12
C GLN A 446 5.67 10.24 24.84
N ASN A 447 6.89 9.85 25.17
CA ASN A 447 7.90 10.78 25.63
C ASN A 447 8.56 11.41 24.41
N THR A 448 8.45 12.74 24.26
CA THR A 448 9.22 13.48 23.26
C THR A 448 10.70 13.38 23.64
N VAL A 449 11.50 12.63 22.87
CA VAL A 449 12.94 12.59 23.05
C VAL A 449 13.53 13.85 22.41
N ILE A 450 13.82 14.87 23.22
CA ILE A 450 14.54 16.06 22.74
C ILE A 450 16.04 15.75 22.82
N ARG A 451 16.68 15.44 21.68
CA ARG A 451 18.14 15.30 21.60
C ARG A 451 18.75 16.62 21.11
N THR A 452 19.56 17.26 21.94
CA THR A 452 20.37 18.43 21.56
C THR A 452 21.77 17.99 21.19
N VAL A 453 22.25 18.32 19.99
CA VAL A 453 23.64 18.06 19.58
C VAL A 453 24.55 19.19 20.07
N GLU A 454 25.55 18.84 20.87
CA GLU A 454 26.54 19.79 21.37
C GLU A 454 27.55 20.20 20.29
N LYS A 455 28.04 21.45 20.39
CA LYS A 455 29.14 21.96 19.56
C LYS A 455 30.46 21.47 20.13
N ALA A 456 31.13 20.54 19.43
CA ALA A 456 32.37 19.92 19.88
C ALA A 456 33.45 19.95 18.80
N GLY A 457 34.73 19.89 19.18
CA GLY A 457 35.87 19.88 18.25
C GLY A 457 36.26 21.27 17.71
N ILE A 458 36.92 21.30 16.55
CA ILE A 458 37.46 22.55 15.96
C ILE A 458 36.37 23.33 15.25
N GLU A 459 36.25 24.62 15.57
CA GLU A 459 35.42 25.56 14.82
C GLU A 459 36.07 25.94 13.49
N ILE A 460 35.31 25.90 12.39
CA ILE A 460 35.78 26.24 11.04
C ILE A 460 35.28 27.62 10.58
N ALA A 461 36.06 28.28 9.73
CA ALA A 461 35.70 29.56 9.14
C ALA A 461 34.42 29.48 8.29
N LYS A 462 33.68 30.59 8.17
CA LYS A 462 32.36 30.64 7.52
C LYS A 462 32.39 30.18 6.05
N GLU A 463 33.50 30.41 5.37
CA GLU A 463 33.73 29.93 4.00
C GLU A 463 33.77 28.40 3.94
N LEU A 464 34.41 27.76 4.91
CA LEU A 464 34.48 26.29 5.02
C LEU A 464 33.14 25.71 5.50
N GLN A 465 32.39 26.42 6.34
CA GLN A 465 31.02 26.03 6.73
C GLN A 465 30.10 25.96 5.49
N ASN A 466 30.17 26.98 4.63
CA ASN A 466 29.40 27.02 3.38
C ASN A 466 29.83 25.90 2.43
N LEU A 467 31.13 25.63 2.33
CA LEU A 467 31.64 24.52 1.51
C LEU A 467 31.14 23.17 2.03
N LEU A 468 31.20 22.92 3.35
CA LEU A 468 30.69 21.70 3.97
C LEU A 468 29.18 21.54 3.74
N LYS A 469 28.40 22.62 3.87
CA LYS A 469 26.98 22.63 3.54
C LYS A 469 26.75 22.27 2.07
N GLN A 470 27.47 22.89 1.14
CA GLN A 470 27.37 22.60 -0.30
C GLN A 470 27.73 21.16 -0.65
N CYS A 471 28.78 20.60 -0.06
CA CYS A 471 29.16 19.20 -0.25
C CYS A 471 28.06 18.26 0.21
N LEU A 472 27.47 18.50 1.39
CA LEU A 472 26.37 17.67 1.91
C LEU A 472 25.10 17.83 1.10
N THR A 473 24.74 19.04 0.69
CA THR A 473 23.60 19.29 -0.21
C THR A 473 23.78 18.54 -1.53
N SER A 474 24.94 18.69 -2.18
CA SER A 474 25.21 18.05 -3.47
C SER A 474 25.19 16.53 -3.38
N ALA A 475 25.78 15.95 -2.32
CA ALA A 475 25.73 14.51 -2.08
C ALA A 475 24.29 14.02 -1.85
N SER A 476 23.49 14.77 -1.11
CA SER A 476 22.10 14.42 -0.80
C SER A 476 21.22 14.47 -2.06
N GLU A 477 21.30 15.55 -2.84
CA GLU A 477 20.55 15.72 -4.09
C GLU A 477 20.89 14.63 -5.11
N ASN A 478 22.17 14.28 -5.24
CA ASN A 478 22.60 13.21 -6.15
C ASN A 478 22.14 11.81 -5.72
N LEU A 479 22.03 11.55 -4.41
CA LEU A 479 21.47 10.29 -3.91
C LEU A 479 19.96 10.21 -4.19
N ILE A 480 19.23 11.31 -3.94
CA ILE A 480 17.79 11.41 -4.24
C ILE A 480 17.53 11.23 -5.73
N GLU A 481 18.29 11.89 -6.59
CA GLU A 481 18.16 11.75 -8.05
C GLU A 481 18.34 10.28 -8.51
N LYS A 482 19.22 9.53 -7.82
CA LYS A 482 19.52 8.13 -8.16
C LYS A 482 18.74 7.12 -7.33
N GLU A 483 17.75 7.54 -6.55
CA GLU A 483 17.02 6.68 -5.63
C GLU A 483 16.36 5.49 -6.32
N MET A 484 15.60 5.73 -7.40
CA MET A 484 14.95 4.66 -8.15
C MET A 484 15.97 3.61 -8.62
N HIS A 485 17.14 4.06 -9.09
CA HIS A 485 18.19 3.15 -9.54
C HIS A 485 18.83 2.39 -8.38
N LEU A 486 19.06 3.05 -7.24
CA LEU A 486 19.55 2.40 -6.01
C LEU A 486 18.56 1.33 -5.52
N ASN A 487 17.25 1.61 -5.57
CA ASN A 487 16.18 0.65 -5.23
C ASN A 487 16.06 -0.50 -6.25
N GLU A 488 16.39 -0.27 -7.53
CA GLU A 488 16.49 -1.35 -8.52
C GLU A 488 17.68 -2.27 -8.26
N LEU A 489 18.82 -1.69 -7.86
CA LEU A 489 20.04 -2.43 -7.49
C LEU A 489 19.85 -3.18 -6.16
N ASP A 490 19.14 -2.58 -5.22
CA ASP A 490 18.82 -3.12 -3.90
C ASP A 490 17.33 -3.51 -3.87
N ARG A 491 16.99 -4.71 -4.38
CA ARG A 491 15.62 -5.27 -4.32
C ARG A 491 15.21 -5.61 -2.86
N GLY A 492 15.18 -4.60 -2.00
CA GLY A 492 14.85 -4.65 -0.58
C GLY A 492 15.11 -3.32 0.15
N CYS A 493 14.09 -2.47 0.21
CA CYS A 493 13.86 -1.39 1.20
C CYS A 493 15.00 -0.37 1.41
N GLY A 494 14.88 0.80 0.76
CA GLY A 494 15.45 2.05 1.24
C GLY A 494 14.32 3.06 1.41
N ASP A 495 14.15 3.58 2.63
CA ASP A 495 13.21 4.66 2.92
C ASP A 495 13.85 6.02 2.60
N GLU A 496 13.06 6.94 2.03
CA GLU A 496 13.46 8.32 1.71
C GLU A 496 13.80 9.09 2.99
N VAL A 497 15.02 9.61 3.10
CA VAL A 497 15.39 10.58 4.14
C VAL A 497 15.66 11.94 3.49
N LEU A 498 14.69 12.85 3.56
CA LEU A 498 14.89 14.26 3.24
C LEU A 498 15.68 14.93 4.37
N LEU A 499 16.95 15.23 4.11
CA LEU A 499 17.81 15.94 5.06
C LEU A 499 17.40 17.43 5.15
N ASN A 500 16.79 17.84 6.26
CA ASN A 500 16.60 19.25 6.59
C ASN A 500 17.92 19.84 7.12
N LEU A 501 18.78 20.26 6.21
CA LEU A 501 20.11 20.80 6.50
C LEU A 501 20.09 22.15 7.23
N ASP A 502 18.94 22.82 7.37
CA ASP A 502 18.88 24.12 8.05
C ASP A 502 18.96 24.02 9.57
N LYS A 503 18.80 22.81 10.12
CA LYS A 503 18.97 22.54 11.56
C LYS A 503 20.43 22.26 11.97
N PHE A 504 21.34 22.13 10.99
CA PHE A 504 22.69 21.66 11.23
C PHE A 504 23.66 22.70 11.77
N HIS A 505 24.46 22.30 12.75
CA HIS A 505 25.52 23.13 13.33
C HIS A 505 26.82 23.09 12.51
N PHE A 506 26.82 23.64 11.29
CA PHE A 506 27.99 23.66 10.38
C PHE A 506 29.27 24.31 10.92
N SER A 507 29.18 25.10 12.00
CA SER A 507 30.34 25.66 12.70
C SER A 507 31.38 24.63 13.13
N HIS A 508 30.94 23.42 13.46
CA HIS A 508 31.78 22.33 13.96
C HIS A 508 31.52 21.08 13.12
N PRO A 509 32.50 20.58 12.34
CA PRO A 509 32.31 19.37 11.55
C PRO A 509 31.88 18.16 12.38
N SER A 510 32.39 18.02 13.61
CA SER A 510 32.01 16.89 14.48
C SER A 510 30.51 16.88 14.81
N SER A 511 29.90 18.06 15.02
CA SER A 511 28.47 18.21 15.29
C SER A 511 27.63 17.84 14.07
N VAL A 512 28.06 18.25 12.87
CA VAL A 512 27.41 17.86 11.60
C VAL A 512 27.38 16.33 11.46
N PHE A 513 28.50 15.65 11.71
CA PHE A 513 28.54 14.19 11.64
C PHE A 513 27.77 13.52 12.79
N SER A 514 27.65 14.15 13.96
CA SER A 514 26.82 13.65 15.06
C SER A 514 25.33 13.72 14.70
N GLU A 515 24.92 14.79 14.03
CA GLU A 515 23.56 14.93 13.52
C GLU A 515 23.26 13.90 12.42
N LEU A 516 24.19 13.69 11.48
CA LEU A 516 24.06 12.62 10.49
C LEU A 516 23.94 11.23 11.13
N ALA A 517 24.67 10.98 12.23
CA ALA A 517 24.57 9.73 12.97
C ALA A 517 23.19 9.54 13.60
N HIS A 518 22.60 10.58 14.18
CA HIS A 518 21.25 10.52 14.75
C HIS A 518 20.18 10.32 13.68
N ILE A 519 20.30 11.00 12.53
CA ILE A 519 19.38 10.79 11.41
C ILE A 519 19.47 9.36 10.90
N ALA A 520 20.68 8.81 10.76
CA ALA A 520 20.86 7.41 10.36
C ALA A 520 20.35 6.41 11.42
N GLU A 521 20.27 6.79 12.70
CA GLU A 521 19.72 5.97 13.78
C GLU A 521 18.19 5.96 13.79
N GLU A 522 17.56 7.12 13.55
CA GLU A 522 16.13 7.34 13.73
C GLU A 522 15.32 7.14 12.44
N GLU A 523 15.83 7.65 11.32
CA GLU A 523 15.09 7.73 10.06
C GLU A 523 15.47 6.61 9.07
N MET A 524 16.60 5.92 9.27
CA MET A 524 17.03 4.85 8.38
C MET A 524 16.80 3.47 9.00
N GLY A 525 15.90 2.70 8.40
CA GLY A 525 15.65 1.31 8.79
C GLY A 525 16.76 0.33 8.42
N GLY A 526 16.75 -0.84 9.05
CA GLY A 526 17.60 -1.98 8.67
C GLY A 526 19.08 -1.85 9.02
N SER A 527 19.92 -2.65 8.35
CA SER A 527 21.36 -2.69 8.63
C SER A 527 22.10 -1.45 8.15
N SER A 528 21.60 -0.77 7.11
CA SER A 528 22.28 0.39 6.50
C SER A 528 22.26 1.60 7.42
N GLY A 529 21.12 1.89 8.09
CA GLY A 529 21.03 2.96 9.09
C GLY A 529 21.98 2.75 10.27
N ALA A 530 21.99 1.55 10.85
CA ALA A 530 22.93 1.20 11.92
C ALA A 530 24.41 1.31 11.51
N LEU A 531 24.75 0.89 10.29
CA LEU A 531 26.12 0.99 9.77
C LEU A 531 26.53 2.45 9.53
N LEU A 532 25.68 3.27 8.92
CA LEU A 532 25.95 4.70 8.71
C LEU A 532 26.01 5.48 10.03
N CYS A 533 25.15 5.16 10.99
CA CYS A 533 25.23 5.70 12.36
C CYS A 533 26.60 5.39 12.99
N LEU A 534 27.07 4.14 12.93
CA LEU A 534 28.40 3.76 13.42
C LEU A 534 29.55 4.46 12.68
N PHE A 535 29.43 4.61 11.36
CA PHE A 535 30.40 5.32 10.52
C PHE A 535 30.53 6.78 10.92
N PHE A 536 29.40 7.50 10.98
CA PHE A 536 29.37 8.91 11.33
C PHE A 536 29.75 9.16 12.81
N THR A 537 29.33 8.30 13.74
CA THR A 537 29.74 8.38 15.16
C THR A 537 31.26 8.26 15.32
N SER A 538 31.88 7.36 14.56
CA SER A 538 33.34 7.19 14.59
C SER A 538 34.07 8.39 13.97
N ILE A 539 33.53 8.98 12.90
CA ILE A 539 34.03 10.22 12.31
C ILE A 539 33.93 11.37 13.31
N THR A 540 32.78 11.53 13.97
CA THR A 540 32.57 12.54 15.03
C THR A 540 33.63 12.41 16.11
N THR A 541 33.87 11.20 16.61
CA THR A 541 34.87 10.95 17.67
C THR A 541 36.27 11.45 17.26
N GLU A 542 36.69 11.20 16.02
CA GLU A 542 37.98 11.67 15.52
C GLU A 542 38.02 13.20 15.33
N LEU A 543 36.90 13.80 14.92
CA LEU A 543 36.80 15.25 14.70
C LEU A 543 36.67 16.07 16.00
N VAL A 544 36.26 15.46 17.12
CA VAL A 544 36.17 16.13 18.43
C VAL A 544 37.55 16.40 19.03
N SER A 545 38.57 15.57 18.77
CA SER A 545 39.91 15.72 19.35
C SER A 545 41.04 15.62 18.33
N PRO A 546 41.14 16.54 17.35
CA PRO A 546 42.19 16.47 16.34
C PRO A 546 43.56 16.79 16.94
N HIS A 547 44.62 16.16 16.45
CA HIS A 547 45.98 16.56 16.81
C HIS A 547 46.35 17.88 16.11
N GLU A 548 46.63 18.95 16.89
CA GLU A 548 46.86 20.33 16.41
C GLU A 548 47.95 20.52 15.34
N LYS A 549 48.80 19.52 15.10
CA LYS A 549 49.90 19.59 14.12
C LYS A 549 49.53 19.10 12.72
N ASP A 550 48.35 18.53 12.55
CA ASP A 550 47.92 17.92 11.29
C ASP A 550 47.13 18.92 10.43
N GLY A 551 47.43 19.00 9.13
CA GLY A 551 46.61 19.76 8.19
C GLY A 551 45.23 19.13 7.98
N TRP A 552 44.22 19.92 7.60
CA TRP A 552 42.82 19.45 7.42
C TRP A 552 42.67 18.18 6.57
N LEU A 553 43.49 18.00 5.53
CA LEU A 553 43.46 16.78 4.71
C LEU A 553 43.82 15.52 5.51
N HIS A 554 44.81 15.61 6.42
CA HIS A 554 45.20 14.48 7.27
C HIS A 554 44.13 14.16 8.31
N ILE A 555 43.45 15.19 8.84
CA ILE A 555 42.33 15.03 9.77
C ILE A 555 41.17 14.29 9.08
N TRP A 556 40.77 14.73 7.88
CA TRP A 556 39.70 14.08 7.12
C TRP A 556 40.02 12.63 6.76
N VAL A 557 41.23 12.36 6.26
CA VAL A 557 41.68 11.00 5.94
C VAL A 557 41.58 10.09 7.16
N ARG A 558 42.07 10.54 8.32
CA ARG A 558 42.00 9.77 9.56
C ARG A 558 40.57 9.54 10.02
N ALA A 559 39.71 10.55 9.92
CA ALA A 559 38.30 10.44 10.29
C ALA A 559 37.57 9.41 9.40
N PHE A 560 37.71 9.50 8.08
CA PHE A 560 37.13 8.52 7.15
C PHE A 560 37.68 7.11 7.38
N ARG A 561 38.99 6.97 7.63
CA ARG A 561 39.62 5.69 7.96
C ARG A 561 39.07 5.11 9.28
N SER A 562 38.88 5.96 10.30
CA SER A 562 38.25 5.58 11.57
C SER A 562 36.83 5.06 11.35
N GLY A 563 36.02 5.79 10.58
CA GLY A 563 34.70 5.35 10.14
C GLY A 563 34.72 4.00 9.44
N LEU A 564 35.58 3.82 8.44
CA LEU A 564 35.72 2.56 7.71
C LEU A 564 36.12 1.39 8.63
N ASN A 565 37.05 1.61 9.54
CA ASN A 565 37.48 0.59 10.51
C ASN A 565 36.32 0.20 11.45
N CYS A 566 35.50 1.18 11.85
CA CYS A 566 34.29 0.93 12.64
C CYS A 566 33.29 0.06 11.87
N LEU A 567 33.05 0.38 10.59
CA LEU A 567 32.21 -0.43 9.69
C LEU A 567 32.73 -1.86 9.55
N ILE A 568 34.03 -2.05 9.31
CA ILE A 568 34.63 -3.39 9.19
C ILE A 568 34.51 -4.17 10.51
N LYS A 569 34.75 -3.51 11.65
CA LYS A 569 34.71 -4.12 12.99
C LYS A 569 33.32 -4.64 13.33
N TYR A 570 32.28 -3.82 13.16
CA TYR A 570 30.92 -4.15 13.60
C TYR A 570 30.06 -4.76 12.49
N GLY A 571 30.25 -4.33 11.24
CA GLY A 571 29.57 -4.89 10.07
C GLY A 571 30.15 -6.23 9.61
N LYS A 572 31.33 -6.63 10.11
CA LYS A 572 32.07 -7.88 9.79
C LYS A 572 32.44 -8.06 8.31
N ALA A 573 32.04 -7.14 7.45
CA ALA A 573 32.36 -7.12 6.03
C ALA A 573 33.80 -6.67 5.80
N LYS A 574 34.42 -7.19 4.74
CA LYS A 574 35.78 -6.85 4.31
C LYS A 574 35.75 -6.39 2.86
N PRO A 575 36.79 -5.67 2.41
CA PRO A 575 37.01 -5.46 0.98
C PRO A 575 36.99 -6.80 0.23
N GLY A 576 36.21 -6.88 -0.85
CA GLY A 576 35.93 -8.06 -1.65
C GLY A 576 34.65 -8.82 -1.27
N ASP A 577 33.87 -8.34 -0.29
CA ASP A 577 32.62 -8.99 0.13
C ASP A 577 31.35 -8.45 -0.56
N ARG A 578 31.50 -7.52 -1.51
CA ARG A 578 30.43 -6.85 -2.27
C ARG A 578 29.53 -6.02 -1.37
N SER A 579 30.03 -4.83 -0.98
CA SER A 579 29.31 -3.86 -0.16
C SER A 579 29.87 -2.45 -0.34
N MET A 580 29.25 -1.45 0.31
CA MET A 580 29.81 -0.08 0.40
C MET A 580 31.24 0.00 0.95
N ILE A 581 31.71 -1.01 1.69
CA ILE A 581 33.10 -1.09 2.17
C ILE A 581 34.09 -1.12 1.02
N ASP A 582 33.74 -1.71 -0.13
CA ASP A 582 34.63 -1.78 -1.29
C ASP A 582 34.98 -0.39 -1.82
N ALA A 583 33.96 0.46 -1.98
CA ALA A 583 34.11 1.84 -2.40
C ALA A 583 34.80 2.71 -1.33
N LEU A 584 34.38 2.60 -0.05
CA LEU A 584 34.98 3.36 1.05
C LEU A 584 36.44 2.98 1.32
N HIS A 585 36.79 1.70 1.17
CA HIS A 585 38.16 1.24 1.30
C HIS A 585 39.05 1.80 0.20
N ALA A 586 38.61 1.73 -1.05
CA ALA A 586 39.33 2.33 -2.18
C ALA A 586 39.49 3.85 -2.02
N LEU A 587 38.45 4.53 -1.53
CA LEU A 587 38.51 5.96 -1.19
C LEU A 587 39.62 6.24 -0.18
N CYS A 588 39.63 5.55 0.97
CA CYS A 588 40.61 5.80 2.04
C CYS A 588 42.06 5.47 1.61
N GLU A 589 42.30 4.32 0.97
CA GLU A 589 43.63 3.94 0.48
C GLU A 589 44.18 4.95 -0.53
N THR A 590 43.31 5.36 -1.46
CA THR A 590 43.68 6.33 -2.48
C THR A 590 43.98 7.67 -1.85
N PHE A 591 43.12 8.15 -0.95
CA PHE A 591 43.29 9.46 -0.29
C PHE A 591 44.61 9.53 0.48
N GLU A 592 44.96 8.49 1.24
CA GLU A 592 46.25 8.38 1.94
C GLU A 592 47.45 8.45 0.97
N SER A 593 47.36 7.80 -0.19
CA SER A 593 48.45 7.75 -1.16
C SER A 593 48.70 9.08 -1.90
N VAL A 594 47.70 9.94 -2.01
CA VAL A 594 47.77 11.19 -2.80
C VAL A 594 47.84 12.47 -1.97
N LEU A 595 48.00 12.37 -0.65
CA LEU A 595 48.07 13.52 0.28
C LEU A 595 49.09 14.61 -0.11
N HIS A 596 50.13 14.26 -0.88
CA HIS A 596 51.19 15.17 -1.33
C HIS A 596 50.85 15.93 -2.63
N LYS A 597 49.74 15.61 -3.29
CA LYS A 597 49.33 16.17 -4.58
C LYS A 597 48.43 17.41 -4.41
N PRO A 598 48.26 18.25 -5.45
CA PRO A 598 47.31 19.36 -5.41
C PRO A 598 45.86 18.84 -5.31
N LEU A 599 44.99 19.60 -4.62
CA LEU A 599 43.60 19.20 -4.34
C LEU A 599 42.80 18.80 -5.58
N SER A 600 42.99 19.49 -6.72
CA SER A 600 42.30 19.16 -7.98
C SER A 600 42.66 17.76 -8.49
N GLU A 601 43.94 17.38 -8.40
CA GLU A 601 44.39 16.04 -8.79
C GLU A 601 43.95 14.98 -7.78
N ILE A 602 43.86 15.34 -6.49
CA ILE A 602 43.32 14.46 -5.46
C ILE A 602 41.85 14.12 -5.78
N CYS A 603 41.01 15.12 -6.06
CA CYS A 603 39.59 14.92 -6.40
C CYS A 603 39.40 13.98 -7.59
N ASP A 604 40.10 14.22 -8.71
CA ASP A 604 40.00 13.40 -9.91
C ASP A 604 40.40 11.92 -9.65
N VAL A 605 41.47 11.71 -8.88
CA VAL A 605 41.97 10.37 -8.58
C VAL A 605 41.04 9.63 -7.61
N LEU A 606 40.46 10.32 -6.62
CA LEU A 606 39.49 9.73 -5.69
C LEU A 606 38.21 9.30 -6.39
N LYS A 607 37.66 10.17 -7.26
CA LYS A 607 36.49 9.87 -8.09
C LYS A 607 36.73 8.61 -8.92
N LYS A 608 37.85 8.56 -9.64
CA LYS A 608 38.20 7.41 -10.49
C LYS A 608 38.37 6.12 -9.69
N ALA A 609 39.10 6.15 -8.58
CA ALA A 609 39.34 4.96 -7.76
C ALA A 609 38.04 4.40 -7.14
N THR A 610 37.17 5.28 -6.65
CA THR A 610 35.91 4.89 -6.01
C THR A 610 34.94 4.27 -7.02
N TRP A 611 34.81 4.86 -8.22
CA TRP A 611 34.01 4.27 -9.31
C TRP A 611 34.56 2.95 -9.81
N GLN A 612 35.89 2.80 -9.92
CA GLN A 612 36.51 1.52 -10.28
C GLN A 612 36.22 0.43 -9.23
N ALA A 613 36.27 0.77 -7.94
CA ALA A 613 35.92 -0.15 -6.87
C ALA A 613 34.43 -0.53 -6.91
N CYS A 614 33.54 0.44 -7.10
CA CYS A 614 32.11 0.19 -7.31
C CYS A 614 31.87 -0.77 -8.49
N GLU A 615 32.46 -0.52 -9.65
CA GLU A 615 32.31 -1.37 -10.82
C GLU A 615 32.85 -2.79 -10.59
N SER A 616 33.93 -2.94 -9.82
CA SER A 616 34.49 -4.26 -9.50
C SER A 616 33.52 -5.15 -8.70
N THR A 617 32.57 -4.56 -7.96
CA THR A 617 31.58 -5.31 -7.17
C THR A 617 30.63 -6.16 -8.01
N LYS A 618 30.45 -5.83 -9.31
CA LYS A 618 29.68 -6.62 -10.28
C LYS A 618 30.15 -8.08 -10.33
N ASN A 619 31.46 -8.27 -10.21
CA ASN A 619 32.11 -9.57 -10.33
C ASN A 619 32.36 -10.24 -8.97
N MET A 620 31.89 -9.64 -7.88
CA MET A 620 32.08 -10.17 -6.53
C MET A 620 30.89 -11.04 -6.11
N LYS A 621 31.18 -12.06 -5.31
CA LYS A 621 30.16 -12.86 -4.64
C LYS A 621 29.78 -12.17 -3.32
N PRO A 622 28.49 -11.86 -3.09
CA PRO A 622 28.06 -11.28 -1.82
C PRO A 622 28.30 -12.27 -0.69
N LYS A 623 29.08 -11.86 0.31
CA LYS A 623 29.35 -12.65 1.53
C LYS A 623 28.70 -12.06 2.78
N VAL A 624 28.13 -10.87 2.66
CA VAL A 624 27.48 -10.11 3.74
C VAL A 624 26.13 -9.56 3.27
N GLY A 625 25.30 -9.09 4.20
CA GLY A 625 23.96 -8.57 3.91
C GLY A 625 22.96 -9.64 3.48
N ARG A 626 21.73 -9.21 3.12
CA ARG A 626 20.62 -10.12 2.74
C ARG A 626 20.95 -10.95 1.48
N ALA A 627 21.74 -10.38 0.58
CA ALA A 627 22.18 -11.05 -0.65
C ALA A 627 23.03 -12.31 -0.39
N SER A 628 23.67 -12.44 0.77
CA SER A 628 24.47 -13.62 1.11
C SER A 628 23.65 -14.91 1.30
N TYR A 629 22.34 -14.80 1.58
CA TYR A 629 21.45 -15.94 1.83
C TYR A 629 20.80 -16.50 0.55
N VAL A 630 20.89 -15.78 -0.56
CA VAL A 630 20.17 -16.10 -1.79
C VAL A 630 21.07 -16.91 -2.72
N LYS A 631 20.71 -18.16 -3.02
CA LYS A 631 21.49 -19.02 -3.95
C LYS A 631 21.58 -18.41 -5.36
N GLN A 632 20.58 -17.63 -5.77
CA GLN A 632 20.61 -16.88 -7.04
C GLN A 632 21.52 -15.64 -7.03
N ALA A 633 22.10 -15.25 -5.88
CA ALA A 633 22.99 -14.08 -5.80
C ALA A 633 24.27 -14.23 -6.63
N GLN A 634 24.61 -15.46 -7.05
CA GLN A 634 25.68 -15.75 -8.00
C GLN A 634 25.41 -15.25 -9.43
N TYR A 635 24.17 -14.84 -9.74
CA TYR A 635 23.78 -14.32 -11.05
C TYR A 635 23.61 -12.78 -11.06
N LEU A 636 23.95 -12.10 -9.97
CA LEU A 636 23.85 -10.63 -9.90
C LEU A 636 24.93 -9.99 -10.80
N GLN A 637 24.50 -9.45 -11.94
CA GLN A 637 25.38 -8.82 -12.95
C GLN A 637 25.64 -7.32 -12.68
N ASN A 638 24.87 -6.70 -11.79
CA ASN A 638 24.93 -5.26 -11.52
C ASN A 638 25.87 -4.93 -10.34
N ALA A 639 26.24 -3.67 -10.18
CA ALA A 639 27.07 -3.22 -9.06
C ALA A 639 26.30 -3.32 -7.73
N ASP A 640 27.03 -3.34 -6.62
CA ASP A 640 26.44 -3.21 -5.28
C ASP A 640 25.84 -1.81 -5.07
N ALA A 641 24.61 -1.75 -4.56
CA ALA A 641 23.91 -0.48 -4.34
C ALA A 641 24.63 0.41 -3.32
N GLY A 642 25.18 -0.17 -2.26
CA GLY A 642 25.96 0.56 -1.26
C GLY A 642 27.25 1.14 -1.83
N ALA A 643 27.99 0.36 -2.63
CA ALA A 643 29.19 0.84 -3.31
C ALA A 643 28.87 1.95 -4.33
N TYR A 644 27.74 1.83 -5.03
CA TYR A 644 27.25 2.81 -5.98
C TYR A 644 26.82 4.13 -5.30
N ALA A 645 26.17 4.05 -4.14
CA ALA A 645 25.82 5.21 -3.33
C ALA A 645 27.07 5.97 -2.88
N VAL A 646 28.09 5.26 -2.36
CA VAL A 646 29.36 5.87 -1.96
C VAL A 646 30.06 6.53 -3.14
N ALA A 647 30.15 5.85 -4.28
CA ALA A 647 30.76 6.40 -5.49
C ALA A 647 30.02 7.67 -5.95
N THR A 648 28.69 7.67 -5.90
CA THR A 648 27.86 8.84 -6.21
C THR A 648 28.11 10.02 -5.26
N CYS A 649 28.23 9.78 -3.96
CA CYS A 649 28.54 10.85 -3.00
C CYS A 649 29.94 11.44 -3.24
N VAL A 650 30.95 10.59 -3.48
CA VAL A 650 32.31 11.05 -3.76
C VAL A 650 32.32 11.88 -5.05
N ASP A 651 31.66 11.38 -6.10
CA ASP A 651 31.50 12.06 -7.38
C ASP A 651 30.93 13.47 -7.21
N ALA A 652 29.79 13.59 -6.52
CA ALA A 652 29.10 14.85 -6.26
C ALA A 652 29.96 15.84 -5.46
N VAL A 653 30.71 15.36 -4.47
CA VAL A 653 31.60 16.20 -3.66
C VAL A 653 32.83 16.66 -4.45
N THR A 654 33.35 15.82 -5.35
CA THR A 654 34.56 16.12 -6.13
C THR A 654 34.31 16.93 -7.41
N ASP A 655 33.12 16.84 -7.99
CA ASP A 655 32.73 17.53 -9.23
C ASP A 655 32.32 18.99 -9.02
N ASN A 656 32.25 19.45 -7.77
CA ASN A 656 31.75 20.79 -7.47
C ASN A 656 32.71 21.86 -8.04
N ASP A 657 32.24 22.57 -9.08
CA ASP A 657 32.86 23.75 -9.74
C ASP A 657 33.22 24.92 -8.78
N GLY A 658 33.04 24.74 -7.46
CA GLY A 658 33.41 25.69 -6.41
C GLY A 658 34.90 26.04 -6.35
N VAL A 659 35.78 25.21 -6.91
CA VAL A 659 37.22 25.50 -7.00
C VAL A 659 37.57 26.37 -8.23
N GLU A 660 36.81 26.29 -9.33
CA GLU A 660 37.05 27.12 -10.53
C GLU A 660 36.34 28.49 -10.49
N ALA A 661 35.18 28.59 -9.84
CA ALA A 661 34.42 29.83 -9.72
C ALA A 661 35.18 30.97 -9.00
N TYR A 662 36.23 30.65 -8.24
CA TYR A 662 37.06 31.64 -7.52
C TYR A 662 38.14 32.30 -8.40
N LYS A 663 38.53 31.68 -9.54
CA LYS A 663 39.53 32.24 -10.46
C LYS A 663 38.94 33.16 -11.54
N GLU A 664 37.70 32.93 -11.96
CA GLU A 664 37.10 33.68 -13.08
C GLU A 664 36.49 35.05 -12.71
N LYS A 665 36.43 35.42 -11.42
CA LYS A 665 35.85 36.70 -10.98
C LYS A 665 36.63 37.96 -11.40
N ARG A 666 37.71 37.85 -12.19
CA ARG A 666 38.54 39.02 -12.55
C ARG A 666 38.44 39.54 -13.98
N GLU A 667 38.04 38.79 -15.01
CA GLU A 667 38.02 39.36 -16.37
C GLU A 667 36.96 38.74 -17.30
N ALA A 668 35.83 39.44 -17.49
CA ALA A 668 34.95 39.25 -18.64
C ALA A 668 34.53 40.62 -19.21
N ARG A 669 35.10 40.99 -20.37
CA ARG A 669 34.69 42.15 -21.18
C ARG A 669 33.64 41.72 -22.23
N MET A 670 32.52 42.43 -22.31
CA MET A 670 31.47 42.25 -23.32
C MET A 670 31.78 43.01 -24.62
N LYS A 671 31.32 42.49 -25.77
CA LYS A 671 31.43 43.11 -27.09
C LYS A 671 30.04 43.48 -27.62
N GLU A 672 29.85 44.72 -28.01
CA GLU A 672 28.56 45.26 -28.49
C GLU A 672 28.44 45.09 -30.03
N VAL A 673 27.30 44.59 -30.51
CA VAL A 673 27.02 44.39 -31.95
C VAL A 673 25.63 44.94 -32.28
N ARG A 674 25.53 45.70 -33.38
CA ARG A 674 24.26 46.33 -33.83
C ARG A 674 23.63 45.53 -34.96
N ARG A 675 22.35 45.16 -34.83
CA ARG A 675 21.54 44.56 -35.90
C ARG A 675 20.16 45.22 -35.93
N GLY A 676 19.87 46.00 -36.97
CA GLY A 676 18.64 46.78 -37.08
C GLY A 676 18.56 47.92 -36.05
N ASN A 677 17.35 48.17 -35.51
CA ASN A 677 17.10 49.21 -34.50
C ASN A 677 17.48 48.78 -33.05
N ALA A 678 18.13 47.63 -32.88
CA ALA A 678 18.48 47.09 -31.56
C ALA A 678 19.98 46.82 -31.37
N TYR A 679 20.44 46.94 -30.12
CA TYR A 679 21.80 46.64 -29.65
C TYR A 679 21.84 45.28 -28.93
N TYR A 680 22.92 44.51 -29.13
CA TYR A 680 23.13 43.18 -28.58
C TYR A 680 24.50 43.07 -27.87
N ALA A 681 24.57 42.26 -26.82
CA ALA A 681 25.82 41.87 -26.16
C ALA A 681 26.02 40.34 -26.25
N GLU A 682 27.20 39.92 -26.73
CA GLU A 682 27.57 38.50 -26.79
C GLU A 682 28.60 38.15 -25.70
N SER A 683 28.35 37.05 -24.97
CA SER A 683 29.35 36.38 -24.13
C SER A 683 30.05 35.29 -24.95
N ARG A 684 31.38 35.23 -24.89
CA ARG A 684 32.16 34.28 -25.71
C ARG A 684 32.03 32.80 -25.29
N LYS A 685 31.45 32.48 -24.14
CA LYS A 685 31.38 31.09 -23.62
C LYS A 685 30.03 30.37 -23.80
N ARG A 686 28.94 31.06 -24.16
CA ARG A 686 27.66 30.44 -24.52
C ARG A 686 27.20 31.01 -25.86
N LYS A 687 26.86 30.15 -26.83
CA LYS A 687 26.28 30.55 -28.13
C LYS A 687 24.82 31.01 -27.98
N GLU A 688 24.53 31.80 -26.96
CA GLU A 688 23.21 32.35 -26.71
C GLU A 688 23.40 33.84 -26.41
N ALA A 689 22.93 34.69 -27.32
CA ALA A 689 22.93 36.13 -27.15
C ALA A 689 21.90 36.49 -26.07
N ALA A 690 22.32 37.24 -25.06
CA ALA A 690 21.42 37.76 -24.04
C ALA A 690 21.36 39.28 -24.15
N TYR A 691 20.14 39.77 -24.34
CA TYR A 691 19.69 41.16 -24.24
C TYR A 691 19.57 41.98 -25.54
N VAL A 692 18.42 42.63 -25.68
CA VAL A 692 17.97 43.48 -26.80
C VAL A 692 17.46 44.79 -26.23
N SER A 693 18.03 45.93 -26.63
CA SER A 693 17.48 47.27 -26.32
C SER A 693 17.31 48.09 -27.60
N THR A 694 16.18 48.79 -27.73
CA THR A 694 15.85 49.70 -28.84
C THR A 694 16.26 51.15 -28.57
N GLU A 695 16.75 51.47 -27.37
CA GLU A 695 17.15 52.83 -26.98
C GLU A 695 18.62 52.90 -26.64
N LYS A 696 19.31 53.87 -27.26
CA LYS A 696 20.74 54.11 -27.10
C LYS A 696 20.97 54.81 -25.75
N ASN A 697 21.21 54.03 -24.69
CA ASN A 697 21.68 54.40 -23.33
C ASN A 697 20.77 54.10 -22.11
N VAL A 698 19.83 53.15 -22.18
CA VAL A 698 19.10 52.71 -20.98
C VAL A 698 19.67 51.39 -20.45
N TRP A 699 20.32 51.43 -19.29
CA TRP A 699 20.80 50.26 -18.54
C TRP A 699 19.92 50.07 -17.29
N HIS A 700 19.05 49.05 -17.28
CA HIS A 700 18.33 48.68 -16.06
C HIS A 700 19.18 47.75 -15.21
N ARG A 701 19.42 48.14 -13.95
CA ARG A 701 20.14 47.36 -12.95
C ARG A 701 19.19 46.96 -11.83
N HIS A 702 18.35 45.94 -11.99
CA HIS A 702 17.60 45.20 -10.95
C HIS A 702 17.56 43.73 -11.44
N GLY A 703 17.90 42.69 -10.67
CA GLY A 703 17.25 42.30 -9.42
C GLY A 703 16.05 41.41 -9.76
N ASN A 704 16.16 40.09 -9.54
CA ASN A 704 15.22 39.01 -9.86
C ASN A 704 15.20 38.52 -11.31
N MET A 705 15.77 37.33 -11.52
CA MET A 705 15.40 36.44 -12.61
C MET A 705 14.17 35.67 -12.11
N GLY A 706 12.97 36.20 -12.36
CA GLY A 706 11.73 35.48 -12.13
C GLY A 706 11.65 34.32 -13.10
N PHE A 707 11.58 33.09 -12.57
CA PHE A 707 11.10 31.96 -13.34
C PHE A 707 9.65 32.27 -13.73
N ILE A 708 9.33 31.98 -14.99
CA ILE A 708 7.99 32.12 -15.56
C ILE A 708 7.03 31.32 -14.68
N GLU A 709 5.96 31.98 -14.26
CA GLU A 709 4.88 31.47 -13.42
C GLU A 709 4.33 30.11 -13.90
N GLU A 710 3.90 29.31 -12.93
CA GLU A 710 3.10 28.10 -13.12
C GLU A 710 1.94 28.35 -14.09
N MET A 711 1.87 27.57 -15.17
CA MET A 711 0.72 27.58 -16.09
C MET A 711 -0.22 26.43 -15.70
N GLU A 712 -1.39 26.77 -15.16
CA GLU A 712 -2.49 25.83 -14.90
C GLU A 712 -3.20 25.41 -16.21
N ASN A 713 -3.26 24.08 -16.41
CA ASN A 713 -4.25 23.23 -17.08
C ASN A 713 -4.61 23.30 -18.60
N GLU A 714 -4.71 22.07 -19.15
CA GLU A 714 -5.41 21.56 -20.36
C GLU A 714 -4.85 21.90 -21.76
N GLN A 715 -4.11 20.95 -22.33
CA GLN A 715 -3.62 20.99 -23.71
C GLN A 715 -4.41 20.02 -24.59
N VAL A 716 -5.45 20.52 -25.25
CA VAL A 716 -6.40 19.67 -26.00
C VAL A 716 -6.21 19.78 -27.52
N VAL A 717 -6.06 18.63 -28.19
CA VAL A 717 -6.11 18.49 -29.66
C VAL A 717 -7.36 17.71 -30.03
N THR A 718 -8.21 18.28 -30.88
CA THR A 718 -9.39 17.58 -31.41
C THR A 718 -9.08 16.97 -32.77
N MET A 719 -9.29 15.66 -32.88
CA MET A 719 -9.18 14.88 -34.10
C MET A 719 -10.58 14.61 -34.66
N LYS A 720 -10.89 15.18 -35.82
CA LYS A 720 -12.15 14.93 -36.54
C LYS A 720 -12.04 13.60 -37.28
N THR A 721 -12.85 12.62 -36.92
CA THR A 721 -12.85 11.30 -37.59
C THR A 721 -14.22 10.92 -38.15
N THR A 722 -14.27 9.87 -38.96
CA THR A 722 -15.53 9.33 -39.51
C THR A 722 -16.41 8.64 -38.45
N VAL A 723 -15.91 8.38 -37.24
CA VAL A 723 -16.65 7.72 -36.15
C VAL A 723 -17.01 8.64 -34.99
N GLY A 724 -16.74 9.94 -35.14
CA GLY A 724 -16.94 10.97 -34.12
C GLY A 724 -15.68 11.78 -33.88
N ASP A 725 -15.81 12.86 -33.12
CA ASP A 725 -14.66 13.66 -32.72
C ASP A 725 -13.95 12.98 -31.53
N ILE A 726 -12.63 12.98 -31.57
CA ILE A 726 -11.77 12.45 -30.49
C ILE A 726 -10.99 13.63 -29.92
N GLU A 727 -11.05 13.81 -28.62
CA GLU A 727 -10.31 14.87 -27.93
C GLU A 727 -9.12 14.27 -27.19
N LEU A 728 -7.94 14.85 -27.40
CA LEU A 728 -6.68 14.38 -26.82
C LEU A 728 -6.11 15.42 -25.88
N GLU A 729 -5.79 15.02 -24.66
CA GLU A 729 -4.98 15.80 -23.74
C GLU A 729 -3.51 15.37 -23.84
N LEU A 730 -2.61 16.32 -24.16
CA LEU A 730 -1.19 16.04 -24.36
C LEU A 730 -0.37 16.27 -23.10
N ARG A 731 0.56 15.35 -22.82
CA ARG A 731 1.52 15.40 -21.70
C ARG A 731 2.80 16.15 -22.09
N ALA A 732 2.68 17.42 -22.45
CA ALA A 732 3.82 18.18 -22.97
C ALA A 732 4.86 18.59 -21.92
N LYS A 733 4.53 18.51 -20.62
CA LYS A 733 5.51 18.73 -19.53
C LYS A 733 6.44 17.51 -19.40
N GLU A 734 5.88 16.32 -19.49
CA GLU A 734 6.55 15.04 -19.34
C GLU A 734 7.24 14.58 -20.63
N THR A 735 6.63 14.84 -21.79
CA THR A 735 7.13 14.38 -23.11
C THR A 735 7.24 15.50 -24.16
N PRO A 736 7.99 16.58 -23.88
CA PRO A 736 7.98 17.81 -24.68
C PRO A 736 8.44 17.64 -26.13
N LYS A 737 9.40 16.74 -26.40
CA LYS A 737 9.93 16.51 -27.76
C LYS A 737 8.90 15.81 -28.65
N THR A 738 8.23 14.80 -28.08
CA THR A 738 7.22 13.98 -28.76
C THR A 738 5.96 14.79 -29.04
N CYS A 739 5.45 15.50 -28.03
CA CYS A 739 4.31 16.40 -28.19
C CYS A 739 4.58 17.51 -29.22
N ARG A 740 5.80 18.09 -29.24
CA ARG A 740 6.18 19.09 -30.23
C ARG A 740 6.17 18.52 -31.65
N ASN A 741 6.70 17.32 -31.86
CA ASN A 741 6.70 16.67 -33.16
C ASN A 741 5.28 16.32 -33.65
N PHE A 742 4.45 15.79 -32.75
CA PHE A 742 3.04 15.49 -33.04
C PHE A 742 2.25 16.74 -33.44
N ILE A 743 2.38 17.83 -32.68
CA ILE A 743 1.72 19.11 -33.00
C ILE A 743 2.23 19.68 -34.33
N GLN A 744 3.54 19.59 -34.61
CA GLN A 744 4.11 20.00 -35.89
C GLN A 744 3.44 19.28 -37.08
N LEU A 745 3.33 17.95 -37.00
CA LEU A 745 2.71 17.13 -38.05
C LEU A 745 1.21 17.42 -38.22
N CYS A 746 0.51 17.73 -37.12
CA CYS A 746 -0.88 18.19 -37.15
C CYS A 746 -1.03 19.55 -37.86
N VAL A 747 -0.13 20.50 -37.62
CA VAL A 747 -0.13 21.83 -38.29
C VAL A 747 0.22 21.71 -39.78
N GLU A 748 1.15 20.84 -40.13
CA GLU A 748 1.55 20.54 -41.52
C GLU A 748 0.48 19.73 -42.28
N GLY A 749 -0.56 19.29 -41.56
CA GLY A 749 -1.67 18.56 -42.12
C GLY A 749 -1.32 17.14 -42.56
N TYR A 750 -0.22 16.59 -42.06
CA TYR A 750 0.28 15.26 -42.37
C TYR A 750 -0.79 14.16 -42.17
N TYR A 751 -1.65 14.34 -41.16
CA TYR A 751 -2.63 13.35 -40.74
C TYR A 751 -4.00 13.45 -41.42
N HIS A 752 -4.19 14.34 -42.40
CA HIS A 752 -5.49 14.49 -43.08
C HIS A 752 -5.76 13.30 -44.04
N ASP A 753 -6.98 12.76 -43.95
CA ASP A 753 -7.50 11.63 -44.74
C ASP A 753 -6.68 10.32 -44.63
N LEU A 754 -6.11 10.07 -43.44
CA LEU A 754 -5.41 8.82 -43.11
C LEU A 754 -6.31 7.83 -42.37
N ILE A 755 -6.13 6.54 -42.66
CA ILE A 755 -6.68 5.44 -41.86
C ILE A 755 -5.80 5.30 -40.62
N PHE A 756 -6.40 5.23 -39.42
CA PHE A 756 -5.65 5.04 -38.18
C PHE A 756 -5.89 3.65 -37.57
N HIS A 757 -4.83 3.04 -37.03
CA HIS A 757 -4.86 1.72 -36.41
C HIS A 757 -4.89 1.84 -34.88
N THR A 758 -5.57 0.91 -34.20
CA THR A 758 -5.56 0.79 -32.74
C THR A 758 -4.76 -0.45 -32.36
N GLN A 759 -4.02 -0.38 -31.26
CA GLN A 759 -3.23 -1.49 -30.75
C GLN A 759 -3.57 -1.58 -29.26
N GLY A 760 -4.35 -2.60 -28.87
CA GLY A 760 -4.82 -2.68 -27.48
C GLY A 760 -3.65 -2.77 -26.51
N GLY A 761 -3.64 -1.99 -25.41
CA GLY A 761 -2.75 -2.27 -24.27
C GLY A 761 -2.14 -1.14 -23.43
N ASP A 762 -2.57 -1.00 -22.18
CA ASP A 762 -2.20 -0.10 -21.08
C ASP A 762 -0.86 -0.52 -20.49
N LEU A 763 -0.01 0.47 -20.32
CA LEU A 763 1.37 0.36 -19.86
C LEU A 763 1.52 0.77 -18.39
N THR A 764 0.49 1.37 -17.78
CA THR A 764 0.52 1.77 -16.37
C THR A 764 -0.19 0.78 -15.45
N GLY A 765 -1.11 -0.04 -15.98
CA GLY A 765 -1.84 -1.03 -15.18
C GLY A 765 -2.85 -0.40 -14.22
N THR A 766 -3.29 0.83 -14.49
CA THR A 766 -4.13 1.63 -13.59
C THR A 766 -5.59 1.74 -14.06
N GLY A 767 -5.90 1.28 -15.28
CA GLY A 767 -7.27 1.29 -15.81
C GLY A 767 -7.83 2.69 -16.16
N GLU A 768 -7.00 3.73 -16.20
CA GLU A 768 -7.45 5.11 -16.48
C GLU A 768 -7.28 5.52 -17.96
N GLY A 769 -8.34 5.32 -18.76
CA GLY A 769 -8.53 6.00 -20.05
C GLY A 769 -7.71 5.47 -21.24
N VAL A 770 -8.17 5.77 -22.47
CA VAL A 770 -7.46 5.37 -23.71
C VAL A 770 -6.20 6.23 -23.87
N LEU A 771 -5.02 5.61 -23.79
CA LEU A 771 -3.73 6.31 -23.92
C LEU A 771 -3.26 6.37 -25.38
N ILE A 772 -2.38 7.33 -25.70
CA ILE A 772 -1.76 7.46 -27.03
C ILE A 772 -0.24 7.38 -26.94
N ALA A 773 0.35 6.51 -27.76
CA ALA A 773 1.79 6.26 -27.79
C ALA A 773 2.35 6.36 -29.22
N MET A 774 3.59 6.84 -29.34
CA MET A 774 4.27 6.94 -30.64
C MET A 774 4.87 5.61 -31.08
N ALA A 775 4.67 5.25 -32.35
CA ALA A 775 5.34 4.12 -32.97
C ALA A 775 6.81 4.45 -33.25
N TYR A 776 7.69 3.49 -32.99
CA TYR A 776 9.13 3.59 -33.24
C TYR A 776 9.53 2.59 -34.32
N ALA A 777 10.31 3.04 -35.32
CA ALA A 777 10.99 2.16 -36.28
C ALA A 777 12.50 2.01 -35.98
N GLY A 778 13.03 2.67 -34.93
CA GLY A 778 14.43 2.63 -34.50
C GLY A 778 14.77 3.68 -33.44
N LYS A 779 15.98 3.63 -32.86
CA LYS A 779 16.44 4.56 -31.79
C LYS A 779 16.53 6.01 -32.32
N ASP A 780 15.88 6.95 -31.63
CA ASP A 780 15.78 8.39 -31.98
C ASP A 780 14.98 8.76 -33.24
N ASP A 781 14.18 7.85 -33.80
CA ASP A 781 13.23 8.18 -34.86
C ASP A 781 11.89 8.64 -34.24
N ASN A 782 11.67 9.96 -34.16
CA ASN A 782 10.36 10.53 -33.86
C ASN A 782 9.46 10.39 -35.09
N SER A 783 9.10 9.14 -35.42
CA SER A 783 8.33 8.79 -36.61
C SER A 783 6.96 9.48 -36.62
N SER A 784 6.26 9.44 -37.75
CA SER A 784 4.97 10.09 -37.94
C SER A 784 3.76 9.20 -37.65
N GLN A 785 3.95 8.05 -37.00
CA GLN A 785 2.88 7.10 -36.70
C GLN A 785 2.67 6.97 -35.19
N PHE A 786 1.42 6.82 -34.76
CA PHE A 786 1.02 6.62 -33.37
C PHE A 786 -0.13 5.62 -33.29
N PHE A 787 -0.37 5.05 -32.10
CA PHE A 787 -1.47 4.12 -31.85
C PHE A 787 -2.19 4.46 -30.54
N PHE A 788 -3.46 4.06 -30.49
CA PHE A 788 -4.32 4.15 -29.30
C PHE A 788 -4.33 2.83 -28.55
N ILE A 789 -4.29 2.94 -27.23
CA ILE A 789 -4.12 1.87 -26.26
C ILE A 789 -5.42 1.66 -25.46
N PHE A 790 -5.98 0.44 -25.49
CA PHE A 790 -7.30 0.10 -24.90
C PHE A 790 -7.33 -0.97 -23.77
N SER A 791 -6.42 -1.94 -23.75
CA SER A 791 -6.39 -3.08 -22.78
C SER A 791 -5.16 -3.01 -21.88
N SER A 792 -4.39 -4.05 -21.50
CA SER A 792 -3.03 -3.96 -20.88
C SER A 792 -1.99 -4.60 -21.82
N THR A 793 -0.84 -3.96 -22.10
CA THR A 793 0.25 -4.55 -22.91
C THR A 793 1.65 -4.39 -22.30
N PRO A 794 2.06 -5.34 -21.45
CA PRO A 794 3.39 -5.36 -20.84
C PRO A 794 4.53 -5.41 -21.87
N GLU A 795 4.30 -5.95 -23.06
CA GLU A 795 5.30 -6.15 -24.11
C GLU A 795 5.78 -4.84 -24.78
N LEU A 796 5.03 -3.74 -24.61
CA LEU A 796 5.37 -2.41 -25.12
C LEU A 796 6.09 -1.52 -24.08
N GLN A 797 6.27 -2.01 -22.85
CA GLN A 797 6.89 -1.25 -21.75
C GLN A 797 8.36 -0.94 -22.04
N ASN A 798 8.74 0.32 -21.81
CA ASN A 798 10.04 0.91 -22.15
C ASN A 798 10.40 0.93 -23.66
N LYS A 799 9.42 0.68 -24.56
CA LYS A 799 9.65 0.70 -26.02
C LYS A 799 9.02 1.90 -26.73
N HIS A 800 7.93 2.46 -26.21
CA HIS A 800 7.19 3.55 -26.84
C HIS A 800 6.93 4.72 -25.89
N THR A 801 6.99 5.95 -26.40
CA THR A 801 6.71 7.16 -25.60
C THR A 801 5.22 7.43 -25.58
N ILE A 802 4.60 7.34 -24.40
CA ILE A 802 3.21 7.76 -24.16
C ILE A 802 3.19 9.27 -24.02
N PHE A 803 2.45 9.96 -24.88
CA PHE A 803 2.50 11.42 -25.00
C PHE A 803 1.15 12.12 -24.80
N GLY A 804 0.08 11.37 -24.53
CA GLY A 804 -1.24 11.93 -24.23
C GLY A 804 -2.27 10.87 -23.83
N LYS A 805 -3.51 11.32 -23.61
CA LYS A 805 -4.69 10.49 -23.33
C LYS A 805 -5.93 11.04 -24.03
N VAL A 806 -6.92 10.19 -24.30
CA VAL A 806 -8.24 10.60 -24.81
C VAL A 806 -9.10 11.10 -23.65
N THR A 807 -9.83 12.20 -23.82
CA THR A 807 -10.60 12.85 -22.74
C THR A 807 -12.12 12.58 -22.82
N GLY A 808 -12.74 12.49 -21.63
CA GLY A 808 -14.18 12.64 -21.41
C GLY A 808 -15.09 11.75 -22.25
N GLU A 809 -16.22 12.31 -22.72
CA GLU A 809 -17.25 11.62 -23.52
C GLU A 809 -16.77 11.18 -24.92
N SER A 810 -15.60 11.66 -25.38
CA SER A 810 -15.05 11.26 -26.69
C SER A 810 -14.47 9.84 -26.69
N ILE A 811 -14.26 9.24 -25.51
CA ILE A 811 -13.86 7.84 -25.33
C ILE A 811 -14.92 6.89 -25.94
N TYR A 812 -16.21 7.21 -25.84
CA TYR A 812 -17.29 6.39 -26.42
C TYR A 812 -17.23 6.32 -27.96
N ASN A 813 -16.72 7.37 -28.62
CA ASN A 813 -16.52 7.38 -30.07
C ASN A 813 -15.38 6.43 -30.48
N MET A 814 -14.49 6.07 -29.54
CA MET A 814 -13.44 5.07 -29.76
C MET A 814 -13.92 3.63 -29.57
N PHE A 815 -14.87 3.38 -28.66
CA PHE A 815 -15.47 2.06 -28.44
C PHE A 815 -16.52 1.66 -29.48
N LYS A 816 -17.10 2.61 -30.24
CA LYS A 816 -17.97 2.31 -31.41
C LYS A 816 -17.30 1.46 -32.51
N ARG A 817 -16.00 1.18 -32.39
CA ARG A 817 -15.24 0.31 -33.28
C ARG A 817 -15.47 -1.19 -33.02
N GLU A 818 -15.84 -1.60 -31.80
CA GLU A 818 -16.10 -3.02 -31.48
C GLU A 818 -17.41 -3.55 -32.10
N GLU A 819 -18.28 -2.67 -32.59
CA GLU A 819 -19.55 -3.03 -33.27
C GLU A 819 -19.47 -2.96 -34.81
N ALA A 820 -18.30 -2.72 -35.40
CA ALA A 820 -18.16 -2.50 -36.84
C ALA A 820 -18.17 -3.81 -37.64
N LEU A 821 -18.94 -3.83 -38.75
CA LEU A 821 -19.07 -4.99 -39.63
C LEU A 821 -17.72 -5.36 -40.27
N VAL A 822 -17.29 -6.61 -40.03
CA VAL A 822 -16.11 -7.23 -40.65
C VAL A 822 -16.50 -8.05 -41.87
N ASP A 823 -15.60 -8.13 -42.86
CA ASP A 823 -15.73 -9.01 -44.00
C ASP A 823 -15.28 -10.45 -43.67
N GLU A 824 -15.36 -11.34 -44.65
CA GLU A 824 -15.06 -12.77 -44.52
C GLU A 824 -13.58 -13.08 -44.17
N ASN A 825 -12.70 -12.07 -44.16
CA ASN A 825 -11.28 -12.18 -43.79
C ASN A 825 -10.92 -11.35 -42.54
N ASP A 826 -11.89 -11.06 -41.68
CA ASP A 826 -11.75 -10.20 -40.49
C ASP A 826 -11.30 -8.74 -40.80
N GLY A 827 -11.48 -8.28 -42.04
CA GLY A 827 -11.21 -6.91 -42.47
C GLY A 827 -12.40 -5.98 -42.25
N LEU A 828 -12.19 -4.78 -41.71
CA LEU A 828 -13.27 -3.80 -41.52
C LEU A 828 -13.80 -3.30 -42.88
N LEU A 829 -15.10 -3.47 -43.13
CA LEU A 829 -15.77 -3.00 -44.37
C LEU A 829 -15.67 -1.47 -44.56
N TYR A 830 -15.62 -0.71 -43.47
CA TYR A 830 -15.48 0.76 -43.47
C TYR A 830 -14.43 1.20 -42.44
N PRO A 831 -13.14 1.26 -42.82
CA PRO A 831 -12.08 1.62 -41.87
C PRO A 831 -12.19 3.08 -41.43
N PRO A 832 -12.10 3.38 -40.12
CA PRO A 832 -12.23 4.75 -39.62
C PRO A 832 -11.08 5.62 -40.12
N ARG A 833 -11.43 6.81 -40.62
CA ARG A 833 -10.49 7.78 -41.18
C ARG A 833 -10.41 9.02 -40.33
N LEU A 834 -9.20 9.52 -40.18
CA LEU A 834 -8.91 10.81 -39.59
C LEU A 834 -9.03 11.88 -40.69
N ILE A 835 -10.06 12.71 -40.59
CA ILE A 835 -10.39 13.70 -41.62
C ILE A 835 -9.51 14.93 -41.45
N LYS A 836 -9.38 15.42 -40.21
CA LYS A 836 -8.66 16.67 -39.89
C LYS A 836 -8.30 16.79 -38.42
N THR A 837 -7.18 17.45 -38.11
CA THR A 837 -6.76 17.80 -36.75
C THR A 837 -6.98 19.30 -36.49
N LYS A 838 -7.51 19.65 -35.31
CA LYS A 838 -7.64 21.02 -34.81
C LYS A 838 -6.94 21.14 -33.47
N ILE A 839 -5.95 22.02 -33.38
CA ILE A 839 -5.23 22.30 -32.14
C ILE A 839 -5.97 23.42 -31.41
N LEU A 840 -6.45 23.17 -30.19
CA LEU A 840 -7.20 24.16 -29.40
C LEU A 840 -6.26 25.04 -28.58
N ASN A 841 -5.16 24.48 -28.07
CA ASN A 841 -4.14 25.20 -27.31
C ASN A 841 -2.73 24.68 -27.67
N ASN A 842 -1.81 25.57 -28.10
CA ASN A 842 -0.44 25.20 -28.49
C ASN A 842 0.59 25.78 -27.50
N PRO A 843 1.30 24.93 -26.72
CA PRO A 843 2.24 25.37 -25.69
C PRO A 843 3.61 25.80 -26.25
N PHE A 844 3.88 25.66 -27.56
CA PHE A 844 5.19 25.94 -28.15
C PHE A 844 5.20 27.27 -28.93
N SER A 845 5.94 28.25 -28.43
CA SER A 845 5.97 29.63 -28.94
C SER A 845 6.66 29.83 -30.30
N VAL A 846 7.26 28.78 -30.90
CA VAL A 846 7.87 28.84 -32.24
C VAL A 846 7.76 27.47 -32.94
N ILE A 847 6.88 27.39 -33.93
CA ILE A 847 6.81 26.31 -34.94
C ILE A 847 7.05 26.98 -36.31
N ILE A 848 8.17 26.66 -36.96
CA ILE A 848 8.48 27.15 -38.32
C ILE A 848 8.19 25.99 -39.28
N SER A 849 7.25 26.18 -40.22
CA SER A 849 6.91 25.19 -41.24
C SER A 849 8.11 24.85 -42.12
N ARG A 850 8.34 23.55 -42.40
CA ARG A 850 9.32 23.15 -43.41
C ARG A 850 8.77 23.49 -44.80
N ILE A 851 9.55 24.19 -45.63
CA ILE A 851 9.18 24.50 -47.01
C ILE A 851 9.10 23.17 -47.79
N ILE A 852 7.88 22.74 -48.12
CA ILE A 852 7.67 21.64 -49.08
C ILE A 852 7.91 22.22 -50.47
N VAL A 853 9.03 21.85 -51.10
CA VAL A 853 9.26 22.10 -52.52
C VAL A 853 8.30 21.23 -53.30
N GLN A 854 7.25 21.83 -53.86
CA GLN A 854 6.42 21.20 -54.88
C GLN A 854 7.28 20.86 -56.09
N LYS A 855 7.48 19.56 -56.35
CA LYS A 855 7.93 19.11 -57.68
C LYS A 855 6.73 19.24 -58.62
N SER A 856 6.88 20.14 -59.59
CA SER A 856 5.92 20.50 -60.62
C SER A 856 5.46 19.31 -61.46
N ALA A 857 4.17 19.32 -61.81
CA ALA A 857 3.55 18.42 -62.77
C ALA A 857 4.08 18.67 -64.20
N GLU A 858 4.36 17.59 -64.93
CA GLU A 858 4.29 17.59 -66.40
C GLU A 858 3.37 16.46 -66.88
N VAL A 859 2.54 16.84 -67.84
CA VAL A 859 1.40 16.13 -68.43
C VAL A 859 1.89 15.20 -69.56
N LYS A 860 1.33 14.00 -69.70
CA LYS A 860 0.95 13.46 -71.03
C LYS A 860 -0.02 12.27 -71.02
N ASP A 861 -1.05 12.53 -71.81
CA ASP A 861 -2.15 11.78 -72.41
C ASP A 861 -1.94 10.30 -72.85
N SER A 862 -3.12 9.72 -73.09
CA SER A 862 -3.65 8.41 -73.47
C SER A 862 -2.94 7.46 -74.46
N SER A 863 -3.25 6.17 -74.25
CA SER A 863 -3.70 5.15 -75.22
C SER A 863 -2.84 3.90 -75.54
N LYS A 864 -3.49 2.73 -75.32
CA LYS A 864 -3.55 1.49 -76.14
C LYS A 864 -2.33 0.55 -76.34
N THR A 865 -2.48 -0.66 -75.75
CA THR A 865 -2.25 -2.05 -76.29
C THR A 865 -0.86 -2.45 -76.85
N LYS A 866 -0.30 -3.66 -76.69
CA LYS A 866 -0.79 -5.03 -76.41
C LYS A 866 0.40 -5.99 -76.13
N THR A 867 0.17 -7.00 -75.27
CA THR A 867 0.77 -8.39 -75.22
C THR A 867 2.29 -8.58 -75.02
N ALA A 868 2.81 -9.57 -74.28
CA ALA A 868 2.27 -10.60 -73.37
C ALA A 868 3.47 -11.33 -72.71
N VAL A 869 3.45 -11.60 -71.40
CA VAL A 869 4.05 -12.82 -70.79
C VAL A 869 3.25 -13.18 -69.53
N VAL A 870 2.55 -14.32 -69.64
CA VAL A 870 2.04 -15.29 -68.66
C VAL A 870 1.75 -14.83 -67.21
N LYS A 871 0.46 -14.86 -66.86
CA LYS A 871 -0.04 -15.05 -65.49
C LYS A 871 -0.12 -16.55 -65.22
N ASP A 872 0.12 -16.96 -63.97
CA ASP A 872 -0.74 -17.96 -63.34
C ASP A 872 -0.95 -17.67 -61.86
N PHE A 873 -2.19 -17.92 -61.44
CA PHE A 873 -2.78 -17.70 -60.12
C PHE A 873 -2.70 -18.98 -59.27
N ASN A 874 -2.45 -18.82 -57.96
CA ASN A 874 -3.15 -19.46 -56.82
C ASN A 874 -2.42 -19.04 -55.53
N LEU A 875 -2.98 -18.27 -54.60
CA LEU A 875 -4.01 -18.57 -53.58
C LEU A 875 -3.66 -19.71 -52.60
N LEU A 876 -3.36 -19.28 -51.35
CA LEU A 876 -3.58 -19.88 -50.02
C LEU A 876 -3.06 -21.31 -49.69
N SER A 877 -2.25 -21.42 -48.63
CA SER A 877 -2.64 -22.05 -47.35
C SER A 877 -1.48 -22.22 -46.36
N PHE A 878 -1.83 -22.34 -45.08
CA PHE A 878 -1.01 -22.53 -43.88
C PHE A 878 -0.06 -23.74 -43.94
N GLY A 879 1.13 -23.62 -43.34
CA GLY A 879 2.03 -24.73 -43.08
C GLY A 879 3.29 -24.33 -42.30
N LYS A 880 3.53 -25.03 -41.20
CA LYS A 880 4.61 -24.92 -40.22
C LYS A 880 6.01 -25.25 -40.76
N GLU A 881 6.99 -24.78 -39.98
CA GLU A 881 8.32 -25.34 -39.69
C GLU A 881 9.48 -25.12 -40.69
N ALA A 882 10.53 -24.46 -40.18
CA ALA A 882 11.91 -24.96 -40.24
C ALA A 882 12.74 -24.27 -39.13
N GLU A 883 12.93 -24.97 -38.01
CA GLU A 883 14.21 -24.96 -37.30
C GLU A 883 15.24 -25.72 -38.16
N GLU A 884 16.49 -25.26 -38.20
CA GLU A 884 17.68 -26.08 -37.96
C GLU A 884 18.94 -25.21 -38.13
N ASP A 885 19.67 -25.05 -37.02
CA ASP A 885 21.14 -25.04 -36.95
C ASP A 885 21.46 -25.64 -35.57
N ASP A 886 21.78 -26.94 -35.54
CA ASP A 886 22.73 -27.59 -34.61
C ASP A 886 22.77 -29.10 -34.92
N GLU A 887 23.78 -29.52 -35.69
CA GLU A 887 24.30 -30.90 -35.72
C GLU A 887 25.03 -31.15 -34.37
N GLU A 888 24.98 -32.29 -33.67
CA GLU A 888 25.33 -33.65 -34.08
C GLU A 888 24.83 -34.70 -33.04
N SER A 889 24.75 -35.94 -33.54
CA SER A 889 24.67 -37.25 -32.84
C SER A 889 23.30 -37.95 -32.76
N VAL A 890 22.96 -38.60 -33.88
CA VAL A 890 21.97 -39.68 -34.01
C VAL A 890 22.67 -41.04 -33.84
N ILE A 891 21.98 -42.00 -33.18
CA ILE A 891 21.94 -43.47 -33.38
C ILE A 891 21.05 -43.96 -32.20
N LEU A 892 19.82 -44.51 -32.32
CA LEU A 892 19.41 -45.69 -33.07
C LEU A 892 17.86 -45.81 -33.07
N ASN A 893 17.30 -45.86 -34.28
CA ASN A 893 16.02 -46.43 -34.73
C ASN A 893 14.91 -46.90 -33.75
N LYS A 894 13.71 -46.35 -34.01
CA LYS A 894 12.45 -47.04 -34.36
C LYS A 894 12.14 -48.34 -33.62
N LYS A 895 11.00 -48.35 -32.90
CA LYS A 895 9.90 -49.29 -33.18
C LYS A 895 8.60 -49.00 -32.42
N PHE A 896 7.53 -48.93 -33.23
CA PHE A 896 6.10 -49.13 -32.92
C PHE A 896 5.32 -48.05 -32.15
N SER A 897 4.60 -47.23 -32.91
CA SER A 897 3.20 -46.93 -32.57
C SER A 897 2.31 -48.04 -33.15
N GLY A 898 1.25 -48.41 -32.42
CA GLY A 898 0.29 -49.39 -32.92
C GLY A 898 -0.84 -49.75 -31.96
N LYS A 899 -1.92 -48.96 -32.03
CA LYS A 899 -3.35 -49.33 -31.90
C LYS A 899 -3.90 -49.88 -30.56
N GLY A 900 -5.12 -49.40 -30.25
CA GLY A 900 -6.23 -50.26 -29.84
C GLY A 900 -6.89 -49.89 -28.51
N LYS A 901 -8.18 -49.52 -28.57
CA LYS A 901 -9.08 -49.30 -27.42
C LYS A 901 -9.56 -50.63 -26.81
N SER A 902 -9.87 -50.56 -25.51
CA SER A 902 -10.82 -51.37 -24.69
C SER A 902 -10.53 -52.87 -24.51
N ASP A 903 -10.48 -53.32 -23.24
CA ASP A 903 -11.53 -54.17 -22.68
C ASP A 903 -11.38 -54.40 -21.17
N HIS A 904 -12.54 -54.62 -20.55
CA HIS A 904 -12.81 -54.91 -19.16
C HIS A 904 -12.34 -56.31 -18.71
N ASP A 905 -12.10 -56.38 -17.39
CA ASP A 905 -12.39 -57.48 -16.46
C ASP A 905 -11.56 -58.78 -16.40
N HIS A 906 -11.29 -59.09 -15.11
CA HIS A 906 -11.16 -60.39 -14.46
C HIS A 906 -9.81 -61.13 -14.38
N LEU A 907 -9.27 -61.03 -13.17
CA LEU A 907 -8.93 -62.14 -12.25
C LEU A 907 -7.54 -62.79 -12.32
N THR A 908 -6.98 -62.85 -11.10
CA THR A 908 -6.13 -63.89 -10.49
C THR A 908 -4.62 -63.93 -10.78
N ASP A 909 -3.87 -63.42 -9.79
CA ASP A 909 -2.69 -63.98 -9.07
C ASP A 909 -2.26 -65.44 -9.38
N PRO A 910 -1.06 -65.95 -8.94
CA PRO A 910 0.09 -65.28 -8.29
C PRO A 910 1.49 -65.78 -8.75
N LYS A 911 2.55 -65.07 -8.37
CA LYS A 911 3.74 -65.63 -7.67
C LYS A 911 4.66 -64.57 -7.11
#